data_AF-A0A966SH86-F1
#
_entry.id   AF-A0A966SH86-F1
#
_cell.length_a   1.000
_cell.length_b   1.000
_cell.length_c   1.000
_cell.angle_alpha   90.00
_cell.angle_beta   90.00
_cell.angle_gamma   90.00
#
_symmetry.space_group_name_H-M   'P 1'
#
loop_
_entity.id
_entity.type
_entity.pdbx_description
1 polymer ?
#
loop_
_entity_poly.entity_id
_entity_poly.type
_entity_poly.pdbx_seq_one_letter_code
_entity_poly.pdbx_strand_id
1 'polypeptide(L)'
;VYRLTSLAWSRNDLDATAKFARKFLEADGLSSYGAQVIKFAADTCFVGFAEAIKANDDAAEALKNARATHQKANADAKKTQTPPAAKEAAEKALATAKDALDKAQAKADTAQKTLDETRTKSIAKFDALLPSLEKYLTRTIAWSGAIASVDATFKPHLALKPMAGEAKRLNETMNRVRQNELVKASMAGFQTARVAGQWAKAGTAGEILLPKFLEAGPALALEGGGDVLAAMYNGGQYEKGINAAKLILAKYPAAAGTLYYLSLCANQLGAPKNRDAVALVDATVAQAGGSYWPYDGWGNIRNYTFTVAEQNRQSEVMLAEFKHLATLYPGSSGAHEYQRRIGAMQATLGQNEAAKQTLLAALKSAQPIAAEPGTLHVIATAFTNAADWALPLLDAYLARPTRGPQQGGVQLLRGNLLLTEKKDTNGAIKSVQLAAARSGDFAWAAASVPWQWGETLLQTVASAKVEEAKPADVALLSDIITSLGAVQAHWMPAMLVRQAQLNQALDFAHTVNRITVGMNPNDANWLANYYIPWSQQVASLGKPELSGLILRAAVNRFTGVDPKLRAQASQALFSLSNKHGFPAAEIDEKLEWAPLLKSAASGSKVTATLTETGPHTGIFRGTLKTVEIAANIFASDRSVGNEAVRAIDNNPKTAWEGLNDGRAPKFLVVDLKQPTKLGALKWSTDGFFKDKKPVEYAIQVSTNLTEWTTVAATTNFTGSTAEQRARIVSTNAGNFSGASIQLTNASGRYVRLFIEKFSGTAPRIAELEVTDAAGTLLLPTRGEAEVATGDALRLTPSD
;
A
#
# COMPACT_ATOMS: atom_id res chain seq x y z
N VAL A 1 23.41 22.75 -4.45
CA VAL A 1 24.86 22.79 -4.12
C VAL A 1 25.35 21.56 -3.36
N TYR A 2 24.60 20.98 -2.41
CA TYR A 2 25.02 19.77 -1.66
C TYR A 2 25.60 18.63 -2.52
N ARG A 3 24.91 18.22 -3.60
CA ARG A 3 25.40 17.14 -4.49
C ARG A 3 26.76 17.47 -5.12
N LEU A 4 27.02 18.75 -5.43
CA LEU A 4 28.31 19.19 -5.94
C LEU A 4 29.39 19.14 -4.84
N THR A 5 29.06 19.53 -3.61
CA THR A 5 29.94 19.37 -2.45
C THR A 5 30.30 17.91 -2.21
N SER A 6 29.30 17.01 -2.21
CA SER A 6 29.52 15.57 -2.02
C SER A 6 30.32 14.94 -3.15
N LEU A 7 30.08 15.36 -4.40
CA LEU A 7 30.83 14.88 -5.57
C LEU A 7 32.29 15.34 -5.50
N ALA A 8 32.55 16.61 -5.17
CA ALA A 8 33.90 17.14 -4.98
C ALA A 8 34.64 16.37 -3.88
N TRP A 9 33.97 16.11 -2.75
CA TRP A 9 34.52 15.34 -1.64
C TRP A 9 34.90 13.91 -2.07
N SER A 10 34.00 13.22 -2.79
CA SER A 10 34.27 11.86 -3.29
C SER A 10 35.45 11.78 -4.27
N ARG A 11 35.78 12.89 -4.94
CA ARG A 11 36.91 13.02 -5.85
C ARG A 11 38.19 13.51 -5.16
N ASN A 12 38.15 13.69 -3.84
CA ASN A 12 39.23 14.28 -3.04
C ASN A 12 39.63 15.70 -3.51
N ASP A 13 38.71 16.44 -4.13
CA ASP A 13 38.90 17.84 -4.52
C ASP A 13 38.51 18.75 -3.35
N LEU A 14 39.46 18.96 -2.44
CA LEU A 14 39.24 19.67 -1.18
C LEU A 14 38.91 21.15 -1.38
N ASP A 15 39.49 21.79 -2.40
CA ASP A 15 39.24 23.20 -2.70
C ASP A 15 37.84 23.40 -3.30
N ALA A 16 37.43 22.54 -4.23
CA ALA A 16 36.05 22.55 -4.71
C ALA A 16 35.06 22.18 -3.60
N THR A 17 35.41 21.24 -2.72
CA THR A 17 34.57 20.88 -1.57
C THR A 17 34.39 22.09 -0.65
N ALA A 18 35.47 22.77 -0.25
CA ALA A 18 35.40 23.96 0.61
C ALA A 18 34.59 25.09 -0.06
N LYS A 19 34.81 25.32 -1.36
CA LYS A 19 34.06 26.31 -2.15
C LYS A 19 32.56 26.02 -2.19
N PHE A 20 32.18 24.77 -2.50
CA PHE A 20 30.77 24.39 -2.56
C PHE A 20 30.13 24.30 -1.18
N ALA A 21 30.86 23.87 -0.15
CA ALA A 21 30.38 23.90 1.23
C ALA A 21 30.11 25.33 1.69
N ARG A 22 31.01 26.29 1.42
CA ARG A 22 30.78 27.71 1.73
C ARG A 22 29.58 28.26 0.96
N LYS A 23 29.51 28.02 -0.34
CA LYS A 23 28.37 28.43 -1.18
C LYS A 23 27.05 27.83 -0.65
N PHE A 24 27.09 26.58 -0.18
CA PHE A 24 25.94 25.95 0.45
C PHE A 24 25.51 26.68 1.73
N LEU A 25 26.46 26.97 2.63
CA LEU A 25 26.19 27.70 3.87
C LEU A 25 25.70 29.14 3.62
N GLU A 26 26.20 29.80 2.57
CA GLU A 26 25.83 31.18 2.23
C GLU A 26 24.48 31.33 1.52
N ALA A 27 24.15 30.40 0.62
CA ALA A 27 23.05 30.56 -0.35
C ALA A 27 22.03 29.42 -0.31
N ASP A 28 22.45 28.20 0.00
CA ASP A 28 21.71 26.97 -0.28
C ASP A 28 21.28 26.26 1.02
N GLY A 29 21.27 27.02 2.12
CA GLY A 29 21.30 26.57 3.52
C GLY A 29 20.09 25.77 4.03
N LEU A 30 19.32 25.14 3.15
CA LEU A 30 18.04 24.51 3.44
C LEU A 30 18.06 23.08 2.91
N SER A 31 18.83 22.24 3.59
CA SER A 31 18.65 20.81 3.40
C SER A 31 18.91 20.08 4.70
N SER A 32 18.26 18.93 4.84
CA SER A 32 18.59 17.90 5.82
C SER A 32 20.06 17.47 5.79
N TYR A 33 20.83 17.92 4.79
CA TYR A 33 22.26 17.68 4.64
C TYR A 33 23.16 18.71 5.34
N GLY A 34 22.59 19.65 6.12
CA GLY A 34 23.34 20.68 6.84
C GLY A 34 24.49 20.13 7.68
N ALA A 35 24.22 19.09 8.47
CA ALA A 35 25.24 18.41 9.28
C ALA A 35 26.37 17.81 8.42
N GLN A 36 26.04 17.20 7.29
CA GLN A 36 27.01 16.61 6.37
C GLN A 36 27.89 17.69 5.72
N VAL A 37 27.29 18.81 5.31
CA VAL A 37 28.06 19.92 4.72
C VAL A 37 28.94 20.61 5.76
N ILE A 38 28.46 20.79 6.99
CA ILE A 38 29.25 21.30 8.11
C ILE A 38 30.44 20.38 8.38
N LYS A 39 30.22 19.06 8.37
CA LYS A 39 31.31 18.08 8.47
C LYS A 39 32.31 18.22 7.33
N PHE A 40 31.87 18.28 6.07
CA PHE A 40 32.80 18.48 4.94
C PHE A 40 33.56 19.80 5.06
N ALA A 41 32.92 20.87 5.53
CA ALA A 41 33.56 22.16 5.75
C ALA A 41 34.60 22.09 6.87
N ALA A 42 34.30 21.41 7.98
CA ALA A 42 35.24 21.18 9.08
C ALA A 42 36.43 20.34 8.60
N ASP A 43 36.15 19.19 7.99
CA ASP A 43 37.16 18.26 7.50
C ASP A 43 38.12 18.97 6.52
N THR A 44 37.59 19.78 5.58
CA THR A 44 38.41 20.55 4.63
C THR A 44 39.24 21.68 5.26
N CYS A 45 38.80 22.24 6.40
CA CYS A 45 39.56 23.24 7.15
C CYS A 45 40.78 22.63 7.84
N PHE A 46 40.69 21.40 8.33
CA PHE A 46 41.71 20.78 9.19
C PHE A 46 42.47 19.61 8.55
N VAL A 47 42.39 19.43 7.22
CA VAL A 47 43.14 18.39 6.51
C VAL A 47 44.63 18.50 6.79
N GLY A 48 45.26 17.38 7.16
CA GLY A 48 46.69 17.28 7.43
C GLY A 48 47.10 17.77 8.83
N PHE A 49 46.19 18.37 9.60
CA PHE A 49 46.54 18.97 10.89
C PHE A 49 46.84 17.91 11.96
N ALA A 50 46.05 16.83 12.02
CA ALA A 50 46.29 15.74 12.95
C ALA A 50 47.59 15.00 12.64
N GLU A 51 47.90 14.80 11.36
CA GLU A 51 49.13 14.19 10.88
C GLU A 51 50.35 15.04 11.22
N ALA A 52 50.26 16.37 11.04
CA ALA A 52 51.33 17.30 11.38
C ALA A 52 51.61 17.34 12.90
N ILE A 53 50.56 17.27 13.73
CA ILE A 53 50.71 17.18 15.19
C ILE A 53 51.42 15.89 15.58
N LYS A 54 50.94 14.75 15.06
CA LYS A 54 51.57 13.46 15.35
C LYS A 54 53.03 13.43 14.91
N ALA A 55 53.34 13.94 13.73
CA ALA A 55 54.72 14.03 13.23
C ALA A 55 55.60 14.90 14.13
N ASN A 56 55.04 15.99 14.68
CA ASN A 56 55.75 16.86 15.61
C ASN A 56 55.97 16.18 16.97
N ASP A 57 54.96 15.50 17.51
CA ASP A 57 55.06 14.76 18.78
C ASP A 57 56.09 13.61 18.68
N ASP A 58 56.04 12.83 17.59
CA ASP A 58 57.00 11.75 17.30
C ASP A 58 58.43 12.31 17.18
N ALA A 59 58.60 13.46 16.54
CA ALA A 59 59.90 14.12 16.40
C ALA A 59 60.41 14.70 17.73
N ALA A 60 59.52 15.25 18.56
CA ALA A 60 59.84 15.76 19.89
C ALA A 60 60.28 14.65 20.84
N GLU A 61 59.60 13.49 20.83
CA GLU A 61 60.00 12.34 21.65
C GLU A 61 61.34 11.75 21.17
N ALA A 62 61.55 11.67 19.84
CA ALA A 62 62.83 11.25 19.28
C ALA A 62 63.98 12.19 19.70
N LEU A 63 63.74 13.51 19.68
CA LEU A 63 64.70 14.51 20.14
C LEU A 63 65.00 14.36 21.64
N LYS A 64 63.97 14.15 22.46
CA LYS A 64 64.13 13.91 23.90
C LYS A 64 64.99 12.66 24.18
N ASN A 65 64.74 11.56 23.46
CA ASN A 65 65.53 10.33 23.58
C ASN A 65 66.97 10.52 23.10
N ALA A 66 67.20 11.25 22.02
CA ALA A 66 68.53 11.56 21.53
C ALA A 66 69.30 12.46 22.51
N ARG A 67 68.63 13.44 23.14
CA ARG A 67 69.21 14.28 24.20
C ARG A 67 69.65 13.46 25.40
N ALA A 68 68.80 12.56 25.88
CA ALA A 68 69.13 11.66 26.99
C ALA A 68 70.33 10.75 26.65
N THR A 69 70.35 10.21 25.43
CA THR A 69 71.45 9.35 24.95
C THR A 69 72.77 10.12 24.87
N HIS A 70 72.76 11.33 24.31
CA HIS A 70 73.94 12.19 24.26
C HIS A 70 74.42 12.60 25.66
N GLN A 71 73.51 12.94 26.57
CA GLN A 71 73.86 13.26 27.96
C GLN A 71 74.54 12.08 28.67
N LYS A 72 74.03 10.86 28.48
CA LYS A 72 74.64 9.64 29.01
C LYS A 72 76.03 9.40 28.41
N ALA A 73 76.15 9.44 27.08
CA ALA A 73 77.43 9.25 26.39
C ALA A 73 78.48 10.29 26.82
N ASN A 74 78.07 11.54 27.03
CA ASN A 74 78.94 12.61 27.52
C ASN A 74 79.41 12.35 28.96
N ALA A 75 78.52 11.85 29.82
CA ALA A 75 78.88 11.47 31.19
C ALA A 75 79.85 10.27 31.21
N ASP A 76 79.64 9.27 30.36
CA ASP A 76 80.48 8.07 30.27
C ASP A 76 81.87 8.39 29.69
N ALA A 77 81.95 9.25 28.66
CA ALA A 77 83.20 9.74 28.11
C ALA A 77 84.04 10.51 29.15
N LYS A 78 83.39 11.33 30.01
CA LYS A 78 84.08 12.04 31.10
C LYS A 78 84.65 11.12 32.18
N LYS A 79 84.05 9.94 32.40
CA LYS A 79 84.48 8.97 33.44
C LYS A 79 85.60 8.05 32.98
N THR A 80 85.79 7.86 31.68
CA THR A 80 86.71 6.85 31.13
C THR A 80 88.09 7.47 30.83
N GLN A 81 89.07 7.32 31.73
CA GLN A 81 90.40 7.96 31.60
C GLN A 81 91.55 7.00 31.23
N THR A 82 91.44 5.70 31.53
CA THR A 82 92.47 4.68 31.20
C THR A 82 91.82 3.28 31.12
N PRO A 83 92.26 2.37 30.24
CA PRO A 83 93.33 2.48 29.23
C PRO A 83 92.91 3.24 27.94
N PRO A 84 93.86 3.70 27.10
CA PRO A 84 93.61 4.56 25.93
C PRO A 84 92.52 4.08 24.97
N ALA A 85 92.43 2.76 24.72
CA ALA A 85 91.42 2.17 23.85
C ALA A 85 89.98 2.38 24.36
N ALA A 86 89.78 2.38 25.69
CA ALA A 86 88.46 2.62 26.29
C ALA A 86 88.04 4.09 26.16
N LYS A 87 89.00 5.01 26.26
CA LYS A 87 88.79 6.44 26.05
C LYS A 87 88.39 6.74 24.60
N GLU A 88 89.11 6.18 23.63
CA GLU A 88 88.81 6.33 22.20
C GLU A 88 87.41 5.78 21.84
N ALA A 89 87.03 4.62 22.40
CA ALA A 89 85.70 4.05 22.21
C ALA A 89 84.58 4.94 22.80
N ALA A 90 84.81 5.54 23.97
CA ALA A 90 83.84 6.43 24.62
C ALA A 90 83.69 7.78 23.86
N GLU A 91 84.79 8.33 23.34
CA GLU A 91 84.76 9.54 22.50
C GLU A 91 84.03 9.29 21.17
N LYS A 92 84.22 8.12 20.54
CA LYS A 92 83.49 7.72 19.33
C LYS A 92 81.98 7.53 19.60
N ALA A 93 81.62 6.96 20.75
CA ALA A 93 80.22 6.83 21.16
C ALA A 93 79.56 8.21 21.41
N LEU A 94 80.29 9.16 22.01
CA LEU A 94 79.84 10.53 22.19
C LEU A 94 79.61 11.24 20.85
N ALA A 95 80.55 11.12 19.91
CA ALA A 95 80.40 11.70 18.56
C ALA A 95 79.18 11.12 17.82
N THR A 96 78.95 9.81 17.92
CA THR A 96 77.78 9.14 17.34
C THR A 96 76.47 9.62 17.99
N ALA A 97 76.45 9.78 19.32
CA ALA A 97 75.29 10.29 20.02
C ALA A 97 75.00 11.77 19.72
N LYS A 98 76.04 12.57 19.46
CA LYS A 98 75.91 13.97 19.04
C LYS A 98 75.33 14.09 17.63
N ASP A 99 75.79 13.29 16.67
CA ASP A 99 75.23 13.23 15.32
C ASP A 99 73.75 12.80 15.34
N ALA A 100 73.40 11.80 16.16
CA ALA A 100 72.02 11.38 16.36
C ALA A 100 71.14 12.50 16.97
N LEU A 101 71.68 13.26 17.93
CA LEU A 101 71.02 14.43 18.51
C LEU A 101 70.77 15.52 17.46
N ASP A 102 71.77 15.85 16.64
CA ASP A 102 71.64 16.89 15.61
C ASP A 102 70.61 16.52 14.55
N LYS A 103 70.61 15.25 14.11
CA LYS A 103 69.58 14.72 13.19
C LYS A 103 68.18 14.76 13.81
N ALA A 104 68.05 14.40 15.08
CA ALA A 104 66.77 14.46 15.78
C ALA A 104 66.29 15.90 15.95
N GLN A 105 67.18 16.85 16.21
CA GLN A 105 66.86 18.28 16.31
C GLN A 105 66.39 18.83 14.96
N ALA A 106 67.12 18.57 13.86
CA ALA A 106 66.71 19.01 12.53
C ALA A 106 65.34 18.43 12.11
N LYS A 107 65.06 17.17 12.48
CA LYS A 107 63.75 16.55 12.24
C LYS A 107 62.65 17.20 13.07
N ALA A 108 62.89 17.51 14.35
CA ALA A 108 61.95 18.22 15.20
C ALA A 108 61.66 19.62 14.67
N ASP A 109 62.68 20.37 14.25
CA ASP A 109 62.51 21.72 13.68
C ASP A 109 61.68 21.69 12.38
N THR A 110 61.92 20.68 11.53
CA THR A 110 61.16 20.48 10.28
C THR A 110 59.69 20.12 10.57
N ALA A 111 59.45 19.23 11.53
CA ALA A 111 58.10 18.83 11.92
C ALA A 111 57.33 20.00 12.56
N GLN A 112 57.99 20.79 13.42
CA GLN A 112 57.42 21.99 14.03
C GLN A 112 57.05 23.03 12.99
N LYS A 113 57.95 23.31 12.02
CA LYS A 113 57.67 24.20 10.90
C LYS A 113 56.46 23.73 10.08
N THR A 114 56.40 22.43 9.77
CA THR A 114 55.26 21.84 9.04
C THR A 114 53.95 21.98 9.81
N LEU A 115 53.99 21.77 11.14
CA LEU A 115 52.85 21.98 12.02
C LEU A 115 52.38 23.44 11.99
N ASP A 116 53.29 24.40 12.11
CA ASP A 116 52.95 25.83 12.12
C ASP A 116 52.38 26.32 10.76
N GLU A 117 52.94 25.85 9.65
CA GLU A 117 52.41 26.12 8.30
C GLU A 117 51.00 25.53 8.11
N THR A 118 50.81 24.28 8.54
CA THR A 118 49.51 23.59 8.46
C THR A 118 48.47 24.25 9.37
N ARG A 119 48.88 24.65 10.58
CA ARG A 119 48.05 25.41 11.51
C ARG A 119 47.60 26.73 10.89
N THR A 120 48.53 27.49 10.32
CA THR A 120 48.24 28.79 9.70
C THR A 120 47.23 28.65 8.55
N LYS A 121 47.41 27.64 7.69
CA LYS A 121 46.45 27.33 6.60
C LYS A 121 45.07 26.93 7.15
N SER A 122 45.04 26.10 8.19
CA SER A 122 43.79 25.68 8.83
C SER A 122 43.02 26.85 9.45
N ILE A 123 43.72 27.76 10.15
CA ILE A 123 43.14 28.97 10.72
C ILE A 123 42.56 29.88 9.62
N ALA A 124 43.30 30.10 8.53
CA ALA A 124 42.83 30.93 7.42
C ALA A 124 41.56 30.35 6.76
N LYS A 125 41.49 29.03 6.58
CA LYS A 125 40.29 28.35 6.06
C LYS A 125 39.12 28.44 7.02
N PHE A 126 39.36 28.22 8.32
CA PHE A 126 38.35 28.34 9.37
C PHE A 126 37.78 29.76 9.44
N ASP A 127 38.63 30.78 9.42
CA ASP A 127 38.24 32.19 9.48
C ASP A 127 37.42 32.60 8.25
N ALA A 128 37.77 32.09 7.07
CA ALA A 128 36.99 32.30 5.86
C ALA A 128 35.63 31.57 5.86
N LEU A 129 35.50 30.50 6.65
CA LEU A 129 34.26 29.73 6.80
C LEU A 129 33.32 30.35 7.84
N LEU A 130 33.86 30.93 8.90
CA LEU A 130 33.11 31.34 10.10
C LEU A 130 31.93 32.28 9.80
N PRO A 131 32.03 33.32 8.94
CA PRO A 131 30.90 34.18 8.60
C PRO A 131 29.79 33.42 7.85
N SER A 132 30.17 32.48 6.98
CA SER A 132 29.21 31.65 6.24
C SER A 132 28.53 30.67 7.18
N LEU A 133 29.27 30.11 8.13
CA LEU A 133 28.75 29.23 9.16
C LEU A 133 27.80 30.01 10.08
N GLU A 134 28.15 31.20 10.56
CA GLU A 134 27.28 32.04 11.38
C GLU A 134 26.00 32.43 10.63
N LYS A 135 26.14 32.86 9.38
CA LYS A 135 25.01 33.21 8.50
C LYS A 135 24.10 32.01 8.24
N TYR A 136 24.67 30.83 8.00
CA TYR A 136 23.91 29.59 7.91
C TYR A 136 23.20 29.32 9.23
N LEU A 137 23.97 29.31 10.33
CA LEU A 137 23.57 29.00 11.70
C LEU A 137 22.54 29.97 12.30
N THR A 138 22.30 31.11 11.67
CA THR A 138 21.27 32.08 12.06
C THR A 138 19.99 31.96 11.21
N ARG A 139 20.02 31.20 10.11
CA ARG A 139 18.93 31.11 9.13
C ARG A 139 18.11 29.82 9.14
N THR A 140 18.65 28.70 9.61
CA THR A 140 17.86 27.45 9.64
C THR A 140 16.96 27.40 10.89
N ILE A 141 15.96 26.53 10.92
CA ILE A 141 15.00 26.42 12.06
C ILE A 141 15.24 25.12 12.85
N ALA A 142 15.86 24.12 12.22
CA ALA A 142 16.04 22.78 12.75
C ALA A 142 17.45 22.58 13.36
N TRP A 143 17.67 23.16 14.53
CA TRP A 143 19.01 23.34 15.10
C TRP A 143 19.60 22.19 15.92
N SER A 144 18.96 21.03 16.08
CA SER A 144 19.63 19.95 16.81
C SER A 144 20.79 19.38 16.00
N GLY A 145 20.54 18.95 14.75
CA GLY A 145 21.54 18.27 13.92
C GLY A 145 22.72 19.14 13.49
N ALA A 146 22.46 20.37 13.02
CA ALA A 146 23.53 21.25 12.51
C ALA A 146 24.41 21.81 13.65
N ILE A 147 23.83 22.27 14.76
CA ILE A 147 24.62 22.75 15.91
C ILE A 147 25.38 21.59 16.55
N ALA A 148 24.74 20.43 16.73
CA ALA A 148 25.42 19.24 17.22
C ALA A 148 26.55 18.82 16.28
N SER A 149 26.36 18.97 14.96
CA SER A 149 27.41 18.71 13.98
C SER A 149 28.57 19.69 14.10
N VAL A 150 28.33 21.00 14.29
CA VAL A 150 29.41 21.97 14.56
C VAL A 150 30.21 21.55 15.78
N ASP A 151 29.52 21.21 16.86
CA ASP A 151 30.16 20.74 18.08
C ASP A 151 30.94 19.45 17.85
N ALA A 152 30.34 18.45 17.20
CA ALA A 152 30.95 17.14 16.98
C ALA A 152 32.13 17.18 16.01
N THR A 153 32.14 18.11 15.06
CA THR A 153 33.14 18.17 13.98
C THR A 153 34.25 19.16 14.27
N PHE A 154 33.95 20.36 14.80
CA PHE A 154 35.00 21.36 15.07
C PHE A 154 35.67 21.16 16.42
N LYS A 155 34.96 20.75 17.48
CA LYS A 155 35.56 20.65 18.83
C LYS A 155 36.78 19.73 18.89
N PRO A 156 36.82 18.54 18.24
CA PRO A 156 38.01 17.69 18.24
C PRO A 156 39.27 18.40 17.71
N HIS A 157 39.12 19.22 16.65
CA HIS A 157 40.23 19.97 16.08
C HIS A 157 40.64 21.19 16.91
N LEU A 158 39.69 21.77 17.65
CA LEU A 158 39.89 22.98 18.45
C LEU A 158 40.31 22.71 19.90
N ALA A 159 40.15 21.48 20.39
CA ALA A 159 40.60 21.06 21.72
C ALA A 159 42.14 20.96 21.84
N LEU A 160 42.83 20.96 20.70
CA LEU A 160 44.28 20.93 20.63
C LEU A 160 44.84 22.26 21.15
N LYS A 161 45.85 22.21 22.04
CA LYS A 161 46.47 23.41 22.67
C LYS A 161 46.77 24.57 21.68
N PRO A 162 47.22 24.32 20.44
CA PRO A 162 47.46 25.40 19.48
C PRO A 162 46.20 26.12 18.98
N MET A 163 44.98 25.69 19.28
CA MET A 163 43.75 26.21 18.66
C MET A 163 42.81 26.93 19.66
N ALA A 164 43.32 27.34 20.82
CA ALA A 164 42.51 27.94 21.88
C ALA A 164 41.83 29.27 21.45
N GLY A 165 42.48 30.07 20.60
CA GLY A 165 41.91 31.31 20.07
C GLY A 165 40.73 31.05 19.14
N GLU A 166 40.86 30.06 18.28
CA GLU A 166 39.82 29.61 17.34
C GLU A 166 38.64 28.98 18.07
N ALA A 167 38.92 28.20 19.13
CA ALA A 167 37.88 27.67 20.02
C ALA A 167 37.04 28.79 20.64
N LYS A 168 37.69 29.87 21.10
CA LYS A 168 37.00 31.04 21.65
C LYS A 168 36.13 31.72 20.59
N ARG A 169 36.66 31.94 19.38
CA ARG A 169 35.92 32.55 18.26
C ARG A 169 34.72 31.71 17.82
N LEU A 170 34.86 30.38 17.78
CA LEU A 170 33.73 29.49 17.52
C LEU A 170 32.68 29.62 18.62
N ASN A 171 33.08 29.58 19.89
CA ASN A 171 32.16 29.72 21.02
C ASN A 171 31.42 31.07 21.02
N GLU A 172 32.11 32.17 20.71
CA GLU A 172 31.49 33.50 20.56
C GLU A 172 30.47 33.51 19.41
N THR A 173 30.82 32.91 18.26
CA THR A 173 29.91 32.75 17.12
C THR A 173 28.69 31.93 17.49
N MET A 174 28.89 30.80 18.17
CA MET A 174 27.80 29.95 18.66
C MET A 174 26.95 30.67 19.70
N ASN A 175 27.53 31.55 20.52
CA ASN A 175 26.79 32.36 21.47
C ASN A 175 25.96 33.45 20.77
N ARG A 176 26.48 34.11 19.72
CA ARG A 176 25.69 35.05 18.90
C ARG A 176 24.54 34.34 18.19
N VAL A 177 24.80 33.17 17.62
CA VAL A 177 23.78 32.27 17.06
C VAL A 177 22.70 31.97 18.10
N ARG A 178 23.10 31.60 19.32
CA ARG A 178 22.18 31.33 20.45
C ARG A 178 21.49 32.58 21.00
N GLN A 179 22.01 33.79 20.78
CA GLN A 179 21.37 35.04 21.22
C GLN A 179 20.27 35.51 20.25
N ASN A 180 20.31 35.07 18.99
CA ASN A 180 19.21 35.24 18.03
C ASN A 180 17.96 34.37 18.39
N GLU A 181 17.92 33.80 19.59
CA GLU A 181 16.89 32.87 20.09
C GLU A 181 15.61 33.52 20.63
N LEU A 182 15.36 34.81 20.38
CA LEU A 182 14.05 35.42 20.69
C LEU A 182 12.88 34.80 19.90
N VAL A 183 13.17 34.04 18.84
CA VAL A 183 12.18 33.21 18.12
C VAL A 183 11.96 31.85 18.81
N LYS A 184 12.89 31.41 19.68
CA LYS A 184 12.94 30.04 20.21
C LYS A 184 11.85 29.73 21.23
N ALA A 185 11.40 30.67 22.06
CA ALA A 185 10.31 30.41 23.00
C ALA A 185 8.99 30.10 22.25
N SER A 186 8.64 30.94 21.28
CA SER A 186 7.46 30.73 20.43
C SER A 186 7.61 29.48 19.54
N MET A 187 8.82 29.23 19.03
CA MET A 187 9.12 28.05 18.21
C MET A 187 9.17 26.74 19.00
N ALA A 188 9.67 26.76 20.24
CA ALA A 188 9.61 25.63 21.15
C ALA A 188 8.16 25.28 21.47
N GLY A 189 7.33 26.29 21.75
CA GLY A 189 5.88 26.09 21.91
C GLY A 189 5.24 25.43 20.67
N PHE A 190 5.58 25.91 19.47
CA PHE A 190 5.14 25.31 18.20
C PHE A 190 5.59 23.85 18.06
N GLN A 191 6.88 23.56 18.22
CA GLN A 191 7.43 22.21 18.04
C GLN A 191 6.95 21.23 19.10
N THR A 192 6.89 21.65 20.37
CA THR A 192 6.34 20.83 21.46
C THR A 192 4.89 20.47 21.19
N ALA A 193 4.06 21.44 20.77
CA ALA A 193 2.68 21.15 20.40
C ALA A 193 2.59 20.21 19.18
N ARG A 194 3.45 20.41 18.18
CA ARG A 194 3.49 19.58 16.97
C ARG A 194 3.84 18.13 17.27
N VAL A 195 4.94 17.91 17.99
CA VAL A 195 5.43 16.56 18.36
C VAL A 195 4.43 15.83 19.26
N ALA A 196 3.73 16.56 20.13
CA ALA A 196 2.67 16.01 20.96
C ALA A 196 1.35 15.73 20.20
N GLY A 197 1.29 15.95 18.88
CA GLY A 197 0.07 15.81 18.08
C GLY A 197 -1.01 16.85 18.40
N GLN A 198 -0.68 17.91 19.12
CA GLN A 198 -1.60 19.00 19.49
C GLN A 198 -1.70 20.03 18.36
N TRP A 199 -2.19 19.59 17.20
CA TRP A 199 -2.13 20.35 15.94
C TRP A 199 -2.81 21.72 15.99
N ALA A 200 -3.95 21.87 16.68
CA ALA A 200 -4.60 23.16 16.82
C ALA A 200 -3.77 24.18 17.64
N LYS A 201 -3.06 23.72 18.69
CA LYS A 201 -2.14 24.57 19.45
C LYS A 201 -0.90 24.91 18.61
N ALA A 202 -0.38 23.94 17.86
CA ALA A 202 0.72 24.16 16.94
C ALA A 202 0.34 25.18 15.85
N GLY A 203 -0.83 25.05 15.22
CA GLY A 203 -1.31 26.01 14.22
C GLY A 203 -1.41 27.44 14.77
N THR A 204 -1.93 27.60 15.99
CA THR A 204 -2.02 28.90 16.68
C THR A 204 -0.64 29.49 17.01
N ALA A 205 0.30 28.68 17.52
CA ALA A 205 1.66 29.12 17.76
C ALA A 205 2.39 29.48 16.45
N GLY A 206 2.10 28.72 15.38
CA GLY A 206 2.62 28.94 14.05
C GLY A 206 2.14 30.25 13.41
N GLU A 207 0.87 30.61 13.62
CA GLU A 207 0.30 31.89 13.19
C GLU A 207 1.09 33.08 13.75
N ILE A 208 1.44 33.03 15.04
CA ILE A 208 2.22 34.07 15.73
C ILE A 208 3.67 34.13 15.19
N LEU A 209 4.23 32.98 14.79
CA LEU A 209 5.57 32.87 14.24
C LEU A 209 5.67 33.34 12.79
N LEU A 210 4.57 33.28 12.04
CA LEU A 210 4.60 33.46 10.60
C LEU A 210 5.18 34.81 10.16
N PRO A 211 4.84 35.98 10.75
CA PRO A 211 5.46 37.25 10.37
C PRO A 211 6.99 37.23 10.53
N LYS A 212 7.49 36.61 11.59
CA LYS A 212 8.93 36.46 11.84
C LYS A 212 9.59 35.56 10.80
N PHE A 213 8.92 34.48 10.38
CA PHE A 213 9.39 33.64 9.28
C PHE A 213 9.46 34.40 7.97
N LEU A 214 8.46 35.26 7.71
CA LEU A 214 8.46 36.10 6.52
C LEU A 214 9.58 37.14 6.55
N GLU A 215 9.87 37.76 7.69
CA GLU A 215 10.97 38.73 7.87
C GLU A 215 12.36 38.08 7.73
N ALA A 216 12.53 36.86 8.21
CA ALA A 216 13.81 36.16 8.20
C ALA A 216 14.29 35.72 6.80
N GLY A 217 13.41 35.80 5.78
CA GLY A 217 13.77 35.59 4.37
C GLY A 217 13.04 34.42 3.70
N PRO A 218 13.23 34.25 2.37
CA PRO A 218 12.49 33.26 1.56
C PRO A 218 12.67 31.84 2.07
N ALA A 219 13.89 31.53 2.52
CA ALA A 219 14.27 30.23 3.05
C ALA A 219 13.37 29.76 4.21
N LEU A 220 13.22 30.63 5.20
CA LEU A 220 12.49 30.36 6.44
C LEU A 220 10.98 30.32 6.20
N ALA A 221 10.49 31.16 5.28
CA ALA A 221 9.10 31.15 4.85
C ALA A 221 8.74 29.88 4.06
N LEU A 222 9.66 29.29 3.30
CA LEU A 222 9.44 28.06 2.54
C LEU A 222 9.25 26.84 3.44
N GLU A 223 10.18 26.58 4.35
CA GLU A 223 10.13 25.40 5.24
C GLU A 223 9.23 25.64 6.45
N GLY A 224 9.48 26.75 7.18
CA GLY A 224 8.72 27.09 8.38
C GLY A 224 7.27 27.44 8.06
N GLY A 225 7.02 28.14 6.95
CA GLY A 225 5.66 28.42 6.49
C GLY A 225 4.92 27.13 6.10
N GLY A 226 5.58 26.19 5.42
CA GLY A 226 5.01 24.87 5.11
C GLY A 226 4.60 24.10 6.37
N ASP A 227 5.46 24.04 7.39
CA ASP A 227 5.18 23.38 8.66
C ASP A 227 4.03 24.05 9.44
N VAL A 228 3.97 25.39 9.43
CA VAL A 228 2.87 26.15 10.05
C VAL A 228 1.55 25.83 9.35
N LEU A 229 1.54 25.81 8.02
CA LEU A 229 0.35 25.47 7.24
C LEU A 229 -0.09 24.02 7.46
N ALA A 230 0.86 23.08 7.54
CA ALA A 230 0.57 21.69 7.88
C ALA A 230 -0.09 21.57 9.26
N ALA A 231 0.42 22.32 10.25
CA ALA A 231 -0.16 22.35 11.59
C ALA A 231 -1.56 22.96 11.60
N MET A 232 -1.78 24.05 10.86
CA MET A 232 -3.12 24.65 10.70
C MET A 232 -4.10 23.68 10.03
N TYR A 233 -3.68 22.99 8.97
CA TYR A 233 -4.49 21.98 8.28
C TYR A 233 -4.87 20.83 9.23
N ASN A 234 -3.88 20.19 9.87
CA ASN A 234 -4.12 19.08 10.79
C ASN A 234 -4.89 19.51 12.05
N GLY A 235 -4.81 20.79 12.42
CA GLY A 235 -5.57 21.38 13.52
C GLY A 235 -7.00 21.78 13.16
N GLY A 236 -7.46 21.56 11.92
CA GLY A 236 -8.78 21.98 11.46
C GLY A 236 -8.94 23.49 11.28
N GLN A 237 -7.83 24.24 11.25
CA GLN A 237 -7.79 25.70 11.16
C GLN A 237 -7.69 26.18 9.70
N TYR A 238 -8.56 25.68 8.83
CA TYR A 238 -8.41 25.83 7.38
C TYR A 238 -8.42 27.28 6.90
N GLU A 239 -9.29 28.13 7.46
CA GLU A 239 -9.36 29.56 7.09
C GLU A 239 -8.07 30.30 7.46
N LYS A 240 -7.49 30.00 8.63
CA LYS A 240 -6.18 30.51 9.04
C LYS A 240 -5.08 30.01 8.12
N GLY A 241 -5.12 28.73 7.74
CA GLY A 241 -4.21 28.14 6.75
C GLY A 241 -4.22 28.88 5.41
N ILE A 242 -5.41 29.20 4.88
CA ILE A 242 -5.54 29.97 3.63
C ILE A 242 -4.95 31.38 3.79
N ASN A 243 -5.25 32.07 4.89
CA ASN A 243 -4.72 33.42 5.14
C ASN A 243 -3.19 33.42 5.31
N ALA A 244 -2.64 32.45 6.03
CA ALA A 244 -1.21 32.25 6.17
C ALA A 244 -0.55 31.98 4.81
N ALA A 245 -1.15 31.14 3.97
CA ALA A 245 -0.64 30.83 2.64
C ALA A 245 -0.64 32.08 1.74
N LYS A 246 -1.70 32.90 1.77
CA LYS A 246 -1.76 34.19 1.07
C LYS A 246 -0.59 35.11 1.46
N LEU A 247 -0.30 35.23 2.76
CA LEU A 247 0.81 36.05 3.25
C LEU A 247 2.17 35.53 2.78
N ILE A 248 2.37 34.21 2.79
CA ILE A 248 3.61 33.60 2.31
C ILE A 248 3.78 33.83 0.81
N LEU A 249 2.76 33.55 0.01
CA LEU A 249 2.83 33.64 -1.46
C LEU A 249 2.97 35.08 -1.94
N ALA A 250 2.36 36.06 -1.24
CA ALA A 250 2.52 37.48 -1.55
C ALA A 250 3.98 37.94 -1.43
N LYS A 251 4.74 37.38 -0.48
CA LYS A 251 6.16 37.72 -0.29
C LYS A 251 7.10 36.80 -1.08
N TYR A 252 6.72 35.54 -1.26
CA TYR A 252 7.54 34.47 -1.83
C TYR A 252 6.73 33.61 -2.81
N PRO A 253 6.52 34.09 -4.04
CA PRO A 253 5.67 33.40 -5.02
C PRO A 253 6.24 32.06 -5.50
N ALA A 254 7.53 31.78 -5.27
CA ALA A 254 8.13 30.49 -5.58
C ALA A 254 7.84 29.38 -4.54
N ALA A 255 7.01 29.64 -3.52
CA ALA A 255 6.73 28.71 -2.42
C ALA A 255 5.73 27.59 -2.79
N ALA A 256 6.16 26.64 -3.63
CA ALA A 256 5.31 25.54 -4.09
C ALA A 256 4.72 24.69 -2.94
N GLY A 257 5.48 24.46 -1.85
CA GLY A 257 4.98 23.72 -0.68
C GLY A 257 3.79 24.42 0.01
N THR A 258 3.73 25.75 -0.07
CA THR A 258 2.60 26.55 0.43
C THR A 258 1.34 26.33 -0.39
N LEU A 259 1.46 26.17 -1.72
CA LEU A 259 0.32 25.92 -2.60
C LEU A 259 -0.35 24.57 -2.28
N TYR A 260 0.43 23.55 -1.92
CA TYR A 260 -0.13 22.25 -1.52
C TYR A 260 -1.07 22.37 -0.31
N TYR A 261 -0.60 23.01 0.76
CA TYR A 261 -1.42 23.19 1.96
C TYR A 261 -2.53 24.23 1.78
N LEU A 262 -2.33 25.24 0.94
CA LEU A 262 -3.40 26.15 0.51
C LEU A 262 -4.55 25.36 -0.11
N SER A 263 -4.27 24.52 -1.11
CA SER A 263 -5.29 23.74 -1.81
C SER A 263 -5.95 22.71 -0.90
N LEU A 264 -5.21 22.09 0.02
CA LEU A 264 -5.76 21.20 1.04
C LEU A 264 -6.73 21.92 1.99
N CYS A 265 -6.31 23.07 2.54
CA CYS A 265 -7.17 23.87 3.42
C CYS A 265 -8.41 24.35 2.67
N ALA A 266 -8.25 24.81 1.42
CA ALA A 266 -9.35 25.23 0.56
C ALA A 266 -10.34 24.08 0.33
N ASN A 267 -9.86 22.88 0.00
CA ASN A 267 -10.70 21.71 -0.21
C ASN A 267 -11.52 21.34 1.03
N GLN A 268 -10.93 21.42 2.23
CA GLN A 268 -11.64 21.12 3.49
C GLN A 268 -12.59 22.23 3.93
N LEU A 269 -12.25 23.50 3.66
CA LEU A 269 -13.11 24.63 4.04
C LEU A 269 -14.43 24.64 3.27
N GLY A 270 -14.43 24.14 2.02
CA GLY A 270 -15.62 24.02 1.19
C GLY A 270 -16.10 25.34 0.58
N ALA A 271 -17.04 25.22 -0.35
CA ALA A 271 -17.67 26.36 -1.00
C ALA A 271 -18.63 27.10 -0.03
N PRO A 272 -18.79 28.43 -0.16
CA PRO A 272 -18.13 29.32 -1.12
C PRO A 272 -16.79 29.89 -0.62
N LYS A 273 -16.39 29.60 0.62
CA LYS A 273 -15.25 30.25 1.31
C LYS A 273 -13.89 29.94 0.67
N ASN A 274 -13.80 28.91 -0.15
CA ASN A 274 -12.57 28.46 -0.80
C ASN A 274 -12.41 28.94 -2.26
N ARG A 275 -13.35 29.74 -2.78
CA ARG A 275 -13.41 30.12 -4.21
C ARG A 275 -12.13 30.81 -4.72
N ASP A 276 -11.51 31.64 -3.88
CA ASP A 276 -10.30 32.40 -4.28
C ASP A 276 -9.03 31.53 -4.39
N ALA A 277 -9.07 30.29 -3.88
CA ALA A 277 -7.87 29.44 -3.83
C ALA A 277 -7.38 29.06 -5.23
N VAL A 278 -8.29 28.79 -6.18
CA VAL A 278 -7.93 28.43 -7.56
C VAL A 278 -7.20 29.58 -8.25
N ALA A 279 -7.75 30.80 -8.16
CA ALA A 279 -7.12 31.99 -8.73
C ALA A 279 -5.74 32.27 -8.14
N LEU A 280 -5.56 32.03 -6.83
CA LEU A 280 -4.27 32.20 -6.17
C LEU A 280 -3.23 31.17 -6.66
N VAL A 281 -3.64 29.92 -6.87
CA VAL A 281 -2.76 28.89 -7.46
C VAL A 281 -2.34 29.28 -8.87
N ASP A 282 -3.27 29.71 -9.72
CA ASP A 282 -2.96 30.12 -11.10
C ASP A 282 -2.04 31.33 -11.17
N ALA A 283 -2.31 32.37 -10.35
CA ALA A 283 -1.46 33.55 -10.27
C ALA A 283 -0.02 33.17 -9.85
N THR A 284 0.11 32.26 -8.88
CA THR A 284 1.41 31.80 -8.39
C THR A 284 2.16 30.99 -9.46
N VAL A 285 1.46 30.08 -10.16
CA VAL A 285 2.04 29.29 -11.26
C VAL A 285 2.52 30.18 -12.40
N ALA A 286 1.74 31.20 -12.76
CA ALA A 286 2.14 32.17 -13.78
C ALA A 286 3.41 32.94 -13.37
N GLN A 287 3.51 33.37 -12.11
CA GLN A 287 4.68 34.06 -11.58
C GLN A 287 5.93 33.16 -11.49
N ALA A 288 5.75 31.86 -11.27
CA ALA A 288 6.85 30.89 -11.23
C ALA A 288 7.44 30.53 -12.62
N GLY A 289 7.00 31.21 -13.69
CA GLY A 289 7.54 31.03 -15.05
C GLY A 289 7.11 29.72 -15.71
N GLY A 290 6.01 29.10 -15.25
CA GLY A 290 5.43 27.91 -15.86
C GLY A 290 6.28 26.62 -15.78
N SER A 291 7.39 26.62 -15.04
CA SER A 291 8.21 25.42 -14.84
C SER A 291 7.54 24.49 -13.84
N TYR A 292 6.78 23.51 -14.34
CA TYR A 292 6.15 22.44 -13.55
C TYR A 292 7.14 21.40 -13.01
N TRP A 293 8.43 21.53 -13.31
CA TRP A 293 9.46 20.54 -12.99
C TRP A 293 10.38 21.04 -11.85
N PRO A 294 10.80 20.20 -10.87
CA PRO A 294 10.66 18.73 -10.74
C PRO A 294 9.62 18.23 -9.71
N TYR A 295 8.62 19.02 -9.30
CA TYR A 295 7.80 18.64 -8.14
C TYR A 295 6.60 17.76 -8.52
N ASP A 296 6.63 16.48 -8.14
CA ASP A 296 5.46 15.57 -8.12
C ASP A 296 4.25 16.18 -7.37
N GLY A 297 4.48 17.17 -6.51
CA GLY A 297 3.44 17.90 -5.78
C GLY A 297 2.45 18.70 -6.64
N TRP A 298 2.82 19.09 -7.87
CA TRP A 298 1.94 19.91 -8.72
C TRP A 298 0.64 19.23 -9.08
N GLY A 299 0.67 17.93 -9.38
CA GLY A 299 -0.55 17.22 -9.69
C GLY A 299 -1.47 17.03 -8.47
N ASN A 300 -0.92 16.95 -7.26
CA ASN A 300 -1.73 16.98 -6.04
C ASN A 300 -2.38 18.36 -5.84
N ILE A 301 -1.61 19.45 -6.02
CA ILE A 301 -2.14 20.82 -5.96
C ILE A 301 -3.33 20.97 -6.91
N ARG A 302 -3.16 20.54 -8.17
CA ARG A 302 -4.16 20.63 -9.24
C ARG A 302 -5.36 19.70 -9.03
N ASN A 303 -5.17 18.53 -8.40
CA ASN A 303 -6.27 17.65 -8.00
C ASN A 303 -7.16 18.29 -6.92
N TYR A 304 -6.56 18.99 -5.95
CA TYR A 304 -7.33 19.72 -4.95
C TYR A 304 -8.02 20.96 -5.53
N THR A 305 -7.39 21.72 -6.44
CA THR A 305 -8.08 22.83 -7.11
C THR A 305 -9.23 22.34 -8.00
N PHE A 306 -9.08 21.20 -8.67
CA PHE A 306 -10.20 20.53 -9.36
C PHE A 306 -11.38 20.27 -8.41
N THR A 307 -11.10 19.76 -7.20
CA THR A 307 -12.15 19.48 -6.22
C THR A 307 -12.76 20.77 -5.64
N VAL A 308 -11.97 21.82 -5.43
CA VAL A 308 -12.47 23.15 -5.06
C VAL A 308 -13.40 23.70 -6.16
N ALA A 309 -13.03 23.56 -7.44
CA ALA A 309 -13.88 23.98 -8.56
C ALA A 309 -15.20 23.19 -8.61
N GLU A 310 -15.15 21.88 -8.33
CA GLU A 310 -16.33 21.02 -8.22
C GLU A 310 -17.27 21.48 -7.09
N GLN A 311 -16.73 21.74 -5.90
CA GLN A 311 -17.52 22.23 -4.76
C GLN A 311 -18.21 23.57 -5.06
N ASN A 312 -17.58 24.42 -5.88
CA ASN A 312 -18.14 25.70 -6.33
C ASN A 312 -19.00 25.59 -7.59
N ARG A 313 -19.26 24.38 -8.09
CA ARG A 313 -20.05 24.10 -9.30
C ARG A 313 -19.53 24.84 -10.55
N GLN A 314 -18.21 24.89 -10.73
CA GLN A 314 -17.55 25.58 -11.84
C GLN A 314 -17.04 24.57 -12.89
N SER A 315 -17.94 24.03 -13.72
CA SER A 315 -17.60 22.98 -14.71
C SER A 315 -16.50 23.40 -15.69
N GLU A 316 -16.46 24.66 -16.11
CA GLU A 316 -15.42 25.20 -17.01
C GLU A 316 -14.03 25.22 -16.34
N VAL A 317 -13.98 25.57 -15.05
CA VAL A 317 -12.73 25.57 -14.26
C VAL A 317 -12.26 24.13 -14.04
N MET A 318 -13.18 23.20 -13.74
CA MET A 318 -12.85 21.76 -13.66
C MET A 318 -12.25 21.25 -14.97
N LEU A 319 -12.78 21.68 -16.12
CA LEU A 319 -12.26 21.30 -17.44
C LEU A 319 -10.86 21.86 -17.70
N ALA A 320 -10.60 23.11 -17.29
CA ALA A 320 -9.26 23.70 -17.37
C ALA A 320 -8.25 22.94 -16.49
N GLU A 321 -8.63 22.62 -15.25
CA GLU A 321 -7.80 21.86 -14.33
C GLU A 321 -7.52 20.43 -14.83
N PHE A 322 -8.52 19.78 -15.43
CA PHE A 322 -8.33 18.49 -16.07
C PHE A 322 -7.28 18.54 -17.19
N LYS A 323 -7.24 19.60 -18.01
CA LYS A 323 -6.21 19.77 -19.06
C LYS A 323 -4.81 19.91 -18.46
N HIS A 324 -4.68 20.63 -17.34
CA HIS A 324 -3.42 20.71 -16.61
C HIS A 324 -2.99 19.34 -16.07
N LEU A 325 -3.91 18.60 -15.42
CA LEU A 325 -3.65 17.26 -14.90
C LEU A 325 -3.28 16.25 -15.99
N ALA A 326 -3.93 16.31 -17.15
CA ALA A 326 -3.62 15.45 -18.29
C ALA A 326 -2.23 15.74 -18.87
N THR A 327 -1.76 16.99 -18.79
CA THR A 327 -0.40 17.37 -19.21
C THR A 327 0.64 16.91 -18.19
N LEU A 328 0.33 17.01 -16.89
CA LEU A 328 1.21 16.58 -15.81
C LEU A 328 1.32 15.06 -15.71
N TYR A 329 0.23 14.33 -15.98
CA TYR A 329 0.15 12.88 -15.93
C TYR A 329 -0.44 12.29 -17.21
N PRO A 330 0.30 12.35 -18.33
CA PRO A 330 -0.17 11.78 -19.58
C PRO A 330 -0.41 10.27 -19.41
N GLY A 331 -1.62 9.81 -19.76
CA GLY A 331 -2.00 8.40 -19.62
C GLY A 331 -2.39 7.98 -18.19
N SER A 332 -2.58 8.92 -17.25
CA SER A 332 -3.06 8.59 -15.91
C SER A 332 -4.35 7.77 -15.95
N SER A 333 -4.38 6.65 -15.22
CA SER A 333 -5.58 5.85 -15.05
C SER A 333 -6.72 6.64 -14.42
N GLY A 334 -6.46 7.75 -13.71
CA GLY A 334 -7.48 8.62 -13.13
C GLY A 334 -8.17 9.57 -14.12
N ALA A 335 -7.74 9.65 -15.38
CA ALA A 335 -8.29 10.61 -16.34
C ALA A 335 -9.81 10.45 -16.57
N HIS A 336 -10.29 9.20 -16.66
CA HIS A 336 -11.72 8.90 -16.81
C HIS A 336 -12.55 9.41 -15.63
N GLU A 337 -12.00 9.38 -14.42
CA GLU A 337 -12.69 9.80 -13.19
C GLU A 337 -12.90 11.33 -13.16
N TYR A 338 -11.89 12.11 -13.57
CA TYR A 338 -12.05 13.56 -13.72
C TYR A 338 -13.09 13.91 -14.80
N GLN A 339 -13.04 13.24 -15.96
CA GLN A 339 -14.02 13.43 -17.02
C GLN A 339 -15.44 13.07 -16.55
N ARG A 340 -15.59 11.96 -15.80
CA ARG A 340 -16.86 11.54 -15.20
C ARG A 340 -17.44 12.63 -14.28
N ARG A 341 -16.62 13.17 -13.37
CA ARG A 341 -17.02 14.25 -12.44
C ARG A 341 -17.38 15.54 -13.18
N ILE A 342 -16.62 15.94 -14.21
CA ILE A 342 -16.97 17.08 -15.07
C ILE A 342 -18.33 16.86 -15.73
N GLY A 343 -18.54 15.69 -16.35
CA GLY A 343 -19.79 15.36 -17.02
C GLY A 343 -21.00 15.38 -16.07
N ALA A 344 -20.85 14.84 -14.86
CA ALA A 344 -21.89 14.91 -13.82
C ALA A 344 -22.22 16.35 -13.43
N MET A 345 -21.20 17.20 -13.27
CA MET A 345 -21.39 18.62 -12.95
C MET A 345 -22.09 19.37 -14.09
N GLN A 346 -21.65 19.16 -15.34
CA GLN A 346 -22.30 19.73 -16.53
C GLN A 346 -23.79 19.36 -16.59
N ALA A 347 -24.13 18.09 -16.35
CA ALA A 347 -25.52 17.64 -16.32
C ALA A 347 -26.33 18.36 -15.22
N THR A 348 -25.76 18.49 -14.01
CA THR A 348 -26.40 19.20 -12.88
C THR A 348 -26.66 20.68 -13.18
N LEU A 349 -25.84 21.29 -14.03
CA LEU A 349 -25.99 22.68 -14.50
C LEU A 349 -26.90 22.81 -15.73
N GLY A 350 -27.52 21.72 -16.20
CA GLY A 350 -28.38 21.70 -17.39
C GLY A 350 -27.62 21.74 -18.72
N GLN A 351 -26.30 21.55 -18.71
CA GLN A 351 -25.44 21.56 -19.91
C GLN A 351 -25.43 20.17 -20.58
N ASN A 352 -26.61 19.66 -20.94
CA ASN A 352 -26.83 18.24 -21.28
C ASN A 352 -25.97 17.72 -22.44
N GLU A 353 -25.84 18.46 -23.54
CA GLU A 353 -25.02 18.02 -24.69
C GLU A 353 -23.53 17.97 -24.34
N ALA A 354 -23.03 18.97 -23.61
CA ALA A 354 -21.64 18.98 -23.14
C ALA A 354 -21.39 17.82 -22.16
N ALA A 355 -22.31 17.60 -21.21
CA ALA A 355 -22.26 16.50 -20.27
C ALA A 355 -22.20 15.14 -20.98
N LYS A 356 -23.08 14.93 -21.97
CA LYS A 356 -23.12 13.71 -22.79
C LYS A 356 -21.79 13.47 -23.50
N GLN A 357 -21.24 14.48 -24.17
CA GLN A 357 -19.95 14.36 -24.85
C GLN A 357 -18.81 14.02 -23.87
N THR A 358 -18.75 14.70 -22.73
CA THR A 358 -17.73 14.46 -21.70
C THR A 358 -17.84 13.05 -21.10
N LEU A 359 -19.05 12.56 -20.82
CA LEU A 359 -19.25 11.22 -20.26
C LEU A 359 -18.95 10.11 -21.26
N LEU A 360 -19.23 10.31 -22.56
CA LEU A 360 -18.81 9.37 -23.60
C LEU A 360 -17.29 9.31 -23.71
N ALA A 361 -16.60 10.44 -23.58
CA ALA A 361 -15.13 10.47 -23.53
C ALA A 361 -14.60 9.75 -22.28
N ALA A 362 -15.20 9.99 -21.11
CA ALA A 362 -14.87 9.29 -19.87
C ALA A 362 -15.03 7.77 -20.01
N LEU A 363 -16.14 7.32 -20.62
CA LEU A 363 -16.43 5.91 -20.83
C LEU A 363 -15.39 5.27 -21.75
N LYS A 364 -15.01 5.94 -22.84
CA LYS A 364 -13.95 5.47 -23.74
C LYS A 364 -12.61 5.35 -23.02
N SER A 365 -12.25 6.33 -22.20
CA SER A 365 -11.02 6.32 -21.40
C SER A 365 -10.98 5.20 -20.35
N ALA A 366 -12.14 4.73 -19.87
CA ALA A 366 -12.24 3.66 -18.88
C ALA A 366 -12.08 2.24 -19.47
N GLN A 367 -12.20 2.07 -20.80
CA GLN A 367 -12.29 0.76 -21.46
C GLN A 367 -11.05 -0.17 -21.45
N PRO A 368 -9.80 0.26 -21.17
CA PRO A 368 -8.72 -0.70 -20.94
C PRO A 368 -8.62 -1.20 -19.49
N ILE A 369 -9.25 -0.52 -18.51
CA ILE A 369 -9.01 -0.77 -17.06
C ILE A 369 -10.25 -1.25 -16.29
N ALA A 370 -11.33 -1.59 -16.99
CA ALA A 370 -12.58 -2.08 -16.39
C ALA A 370 -13.23 -1.10 -15.39
N ALA A 371 -13.06 0.21 -15.57
CA ALA A 371 -13.60 1.26 -14.69
C ALA A 371 -14.91 1.91 -15.22
N GLU A 372 -15.53 1.32 -16.24
CA GLU A 372 -16.74 1.84 -16.88
C GLU A 372 -17.97 1.99 -15.97
N PRO A 373 -18.23 1.09 -15.00
CA PRO A 373 -19.51 1.10 -14.29
C PRO A 373 -19.82 2.39 -13.54
N GLY A 374 -18.80 3.07 -12.99
CA GLY A 374 -18.98 4.38 -12.37
C GLY A 374 -19.46 5.44 -13.37
N THR A 375 -18.94 5.43 -14.59
CA THR A 375 -19.35 6.36 -15.67
C THR A 375 -20.71 5.98 -16.23
N LEU A 376 -20.99 4.69 -16.44
CA LEU A 376 -22.28 4.19 -16.88
C LEU A 376 -23.39 4.53 -15.88
N HIS A 377 -23.09 4.49 -14.58
CA HIS A 377 -23.99 4.95 -13.53
C HIS A 377 -24.38 6.41 -13.74
N VAL A 378 -23.40 7.32 -13.86
CA VAL A 378 -23.66 8.76 -14.06
C VAL A 378 -24.44 9.01 -15.36
N ILE A 379 -24.11 8.31 -16.45
CA ILE A 379 -24.87 8.37 -17.71
C ILE A 379 -26.33 8.00 -17.50
N ALA A 380 -26.60 6.95 -16.74
CA ALA A 380 -27.96 6.44 -16.51
C ALA A 380 -28.77 7.28 -15.50
N THR A 381 -28.14 8.06 -14.64
CA THR A 381 -28.84 8.76 -13.53
C THR A 381 -28.81 10.29 -13.62
N ALA A 382 -27.88 10.88 -14.37
CA ALA A 382 -27.73 12.34 -14.43
C ALA A 382 -28.66 13.03 -15.46
N PHE A 383 -29.38 12.28 -16.28
CA PHE A 383 -30.23 12.82 -17.35
C PHE A 383 -31.66 12.31 -17.21
N THR A 384 -32.61 13.18 -17.53
CA THR A 384 -33.96 12.76 -17.91
C THR A 384 -33.94 12.38 -19.40
N ASN A 385 -34.38 11.16 -19.75
CA ASN A 385 -34.34 10.60 -21.11
C ASN A 385 -32.95 10.04 -21.49
N ALA A 386 -32.28 9.39 -20.55
CA ALA A 386 -31.01 8.73 -20.80
C ALA A 386 -31.14 7.46 -21.65
N ALA A 387 -32.29 6.78 -21.63
CA ALA A 387 -32.46 5.41 -22.07
C ALA A 387 -32.06 5.16 -23.53
N ASP A 388 -32.34 6.11 -24.44
CA ASP A 388 -32.03 5.96 -25.87
C ASP A 388 -30.54 5.79 -26.17
N TRP A 389 -29.67 6.33 -25.32
CA TRP A 389 -28.23 6.26 -25.52
C TRP A 389 -27.50 5.53 -24.40
N ALA A 390 -28.05 5.48 -23.20
CA ALA A 390 -27.50 4.71 -22.09
C ALA A 390 -27.73 3.20 -22.26
N LEU A 391 -28.93 2.74 -22.67
CA LEU A 391 -29.22 1.31 -22.81
C LEU A 391 -28.25 0.60 -23.77
N PRO A 392 -27.96 1.12 -24.98
CA PRO A 392 -26.96 0.51 -25.86
C PRO A 392 -25.57 0.40 -25.23
N LEU A 393 -25.15 1.38 -24.42
CA LEU A 393 -23.86 1.37 -23.72
C LEU A 393 -23.84 0.34 -22.59
N LEU A 394 -24.92 0.23 -21.82
CA LEU A 394 -25.11 -0.78 -20.78
C LEU A 394 -25.12 -2.18 -21.41
N ASP A 395 -25.83 -2.38 -22.52
CA ASP A 395 -25.87 -3.65 -23.25
C ASP A 395 -24.51 -4.02 -23.83
N ALA A 396 -23.77 -3.05 -24.38
CA ALA A 396 -22.38 -3.24 -24.80
C ALA A 396 -21.45 -3.57 -23.60
N TYR A 397 -21.75 -3.08 -22.39
CA TYR A 397 -21.15 -3.51 -21.12
C TYR A 397 -21.83 -4.75 -20.51
N LEU A 398 -22.87 -5.35 -21.10
CA LEU A 398 -23.42 -6.65 -20.67
C LEU A 398 -23.21 -7.83 -21.66
N ALA A 399 -22.79 -7.59 -22.90
CA ALA A 399 -22.23 -8.58 -23.88
C ALA A 399 -20.76 -9.17 -23.76
N ARG A 400 -19.66 -8.38 -23.68
CA ARG A 400 -18.24 -8.76 -23.44
C ARG A 400 -18.02 -9.87 -22.36
N PRO A 401 -17.13 -10.83 -22.64
CA PRO A 401 -16.89 -11.99 -21.77
C PRO A 401 -15.96 -11.72 -20.56
N THR A 402 -15.04 -10.75 -20.63
CA THR A 402 -13.94 -10.56 -19.65
C THR A 402 -14.24 -9.52 -18.56
N ARG A 403 -15.45 -9.52 -18.01
CA ARG A 403 -15.89 -8.39 -17.17
C ARG A 403 -15.69 -8.59 -15.68
N GLY A 404 -15.42 -7.47 -15.01
CA GLY A 404 -15.24 -7.41 -13.56
C GLY A 404 -16.54 -7.60 -12.77
N PRO A 405 -16.43 -7.63 -11.43
CA PRO A 405 -17.46 -8.04 -10.47
C PRO A 405 -18.60 -7.02 -10.29
N GLN A 406 -18.91 -6.20 -11.30
CA GLN A 406 -19.86 -5.09 -11.20
C GLN A 406 -21.08 -5.29 -12.12
N GLN A 407 -21.23 -6.48 -12.71
CA GLN A 407 -22.28 -6.69 -13.70
C GLN A 407 -23.69 -6.66 -13.09
N GLY A 408 -23.85 -7.09 -11.82
CA GLY A 408 -25.12 -6.99 -11.11
C GLY A 408 -25.60 -5.54 -11.01
N GLY A 409 -24.71 -4.62 -10.60
CA GLY A 409 -25.01 -3.18 -10.56
C GLY A 409 -25.38 -2.60 -11.92
N VAL A 410 -24.72 -3.01 -13.00
CA VAL A 410 -25.04 -2.54 -14.36
C VAL A 410 -26.37 -3.10 -14.87
N GLN A 411 -26.72 -4.35 -14.53
CA GLN A 411 -28.06 -4.90 -14.82
C GLN A 411 -29.15 -4.11 -14.10
N LEU A 412 -28.91 -3.70 -12.86
CA LEU A 412 -29.86 -2.90 -12.09
C LEU A 412 -30.05 -1.50 -12.71
N LEU A 413 -28.98 -0.85 -13.21
CA LEU A 413 -29.10 0.40 -13.96
C LEU A 413 -29.91 0.25 -15.24
N ARG A 414 -29.69 -0.86 -15.98
CA ARG A 414 -30.47 -1.21 -17.15
C ARG A 414 -31.96 -1.39 -16.80
N GLY A 415 -32.24 -2.12 -15.73
CA GLY A 415 -33.61 -2.32 -15.22
C GLY A 415 -34.30 -1.02 -14.86
N ASN A 416 -33.61 -0.10 -14.19
CA ASN A 416 -34.12 1.23 -13.87
C ASN A 416 -34.57 2.00 -15.11
N LEU A 417 -33.73 2.10 -16.14
CA LEU A 417 -34.05 2.84 -17.37
C LEU A 417 -35.19 2.20 -18.16
N LEU A 418 -35.23 0.86 -18.21
CA LEU A 418 -36.33 0.14 -18.85
C LEU A 418 -37.66 0.44 -18.16
N LEU A 419 -37.69 0.44 -16.82
CA LEU A 419 -38.91 0.71 -16.08
C LEU A 419 -39.32 2.19 -16.14
N THR A 420 -38.40 3.09 -15.81
CA THR A 420 -38.73 4.50 -15.55
C THR A 420 -38.91 5.31 -16.84
N GLU A 421 -38.12 5.04 -17.86
CA GLU A 421 -38.15 5.81 -19.12
C GLU A 421 -38.80 5.04 -20.27
N LYS A 422 -38.49 3.74 -20.44
CA LYS A 422 -39.10 2.93 -21.53
C LYS A 422 -40.46 2.34 -21.18
N LYS A 423 -40.85 2.37 -19.90
CA LYS A 423 -42.07 1.72 -19.38
C LYS A 423 -42.13 0.22 -19.73
N ASP A 424 -40.98 -0.42 -19.89
CA ASP A 424 -40.82 -1.85 -20.16
C ASP A 424 -40.61 -2.63 -18.85
N THR A 425 -41.73 -2.94 -18.19
CA THR A 425 -41.73 -3.69 -16.92
C THR A 425 -41.12 -5.08 -17.07
N ASN A 426 -41.36 -5.79 -18.19
CA ASN A 426 -40.84 -7.14 -18.41
C ASN A 426 -39.32 -7.12 -18.60
N GLY A 427 -38.80 -6.16 -19.37
CA GLY A 427 -37.37 -5.95 -19.51
C GLY A 427 -36.69 -5.59 -18.19
N ALA A 428 -37.37 -4.80 -17.34
CA ALA A 428 -36.89 -4.47 -16.00
C ALA A 428 -36.82 -5.71 -15.09
N ILE A 429 -37.89 -6.52 -15.04
CA ILE A 429 -37.95 -7.80 -14.31
C ILE A 429 -36.81 -8.73 -14.75
N LYS A 430 -36.60 -8.89 -16.05
CA LYS A 430 -35.52 -9.72 -16.60
C LYS A 430 -34.13 -9.21 -16.17
N SER A 431 -33.96 -7.90 -16.07
CA SER A 431 -32.69 -7.30 -15.63
C SER A 431 -32.42 -7.59 -14.15
N VAL A 432 -33.46 -7.53 -13.31
CA VAL A 432 -33.38 -7.91 -11.88
C VAL A 432 -33.02 -9.38 -11.71
N GLN A 433 -33.68 -10.28 -12.45
CA GLN A 433 -33.36 -11.72 -12.47
C GLN A 433 -31.90 -11.98 -12.83
N LEU A 434 -31.41 -11.32 -13.89
CA LEU A 434 -30.01 -11.44 -14.32
C LEU A 434 -29.02 -10.86 -13.29
N ALA A 435 -29.42 -9.84 -12.53
CA ALA A 435 -28.63 -9.31 -11.43
C ALA A 435 -28.60 -10.28 -10.24
N ALA A 436 -29.74 -10.86 -9.86
CA ALA A 436 -29.88 -11.80 -8.75
C ALA A 436 -29.09 -13.09 -8.97
N ALA A 437 -29.02 -13.58 -10.21
CA ALA A 437 -28.21 -14.74 -10.60
C ALA A 437 -26.69 -14.55 -10.41
N ARG A 438 -26.22 -13.34 -10.08
CA ARG A 438 -24.80 -12.96 -9.96
C ARG A 438 -24.42 -12.60 -8.52
N SER A 439 -24.79 -13.47 -7.58
CA SER A 439 -24.81 -13.24 -6.13
C SER A 439 -23.46 -12.95 -5.43
N GLY A 440 -22.32 -13.00 -6.13
CA GLY A 440 -21.00 -12.62 -5.60
C GLY A 440 -20.66 -11.13 -5.74
N ASP A 441 -21.39 -10.43 -6.61
CA ASP A 441 -21.09 -9.07 -7.06
C ASP A 441 -22.03 -8.07 -6.39
N PHE A 442 -21.97 -8.02 -5.05
CA PHE A 442 -22.83 -7.13 -4.27
C PHE A 442 -22.69 -5.69 -4.75
N ALA A 443 -23.81 -4.97 -4.84
CA ALA A 443 -23.94 -3.61 -5.37
C ALA A 443 -23.14 -2.51 -4.62
N TRP A 444 -22.21 -2.88 -3.75
CA TRP A 444 -21.48 -1.94 -2.91
C TRP A 444 -20.62 -0.96 -3.74
N ALA A 445 -20.12 -1.40 -4.90
CA ALA A 445 -19.37 -0.54 -5.83
C ALA A 445 -20.27 0.30 -6.77
N ALA A 446 -21.51 -0.13 -7.00
CA ALA A 446 -22.50 0.68 -7.72
C ALA A 446 -23.22 1.55 -6.69
N ALA A 447 -22.48 2.51 -6.13
CA ALA A 447 -23.04 3.55 -5.26
C ALA A 447 -24.41 3.99 -5.81
N SER A 448 -25.46 3.74 -5.02
CA SER A 448 -26.81 4.24 -5.22
C SER A 448 -27.44 3.98 -6.59
N VAL A 449 -27.57 2.72 -7.05
CA VAL A 449 -28.74 2.46 -7.93
C VAL A 449 -29.98 2.95 -7.16
N PRO A 450 -30.82 3.86 -7.72
CA PRO A 450 -31.93 4.44 -6.98
C PRO A 450 -32.86 3.32 -6.50
N TRP A 451 -32.92 3.04 -5.19
CA TRP A 451 -33.76 1.97 -4.66
C TRP A 451 -35.25 2.19 -4.95
N GLN A 452 -35.63 3.43 -5.27
CA GLN A 452 -36.98 3.85 -5.58
C GLN A 452 -37.60 3.13 -6.80
N TRP A 453 -36.83 2.67 -7.79
CA TRP A 453 -37.43 1.89 -8.89
C TRP A 453 -37.66 0.42 -8.49
N GLY A 454 -36.83 -0.11 -7.59
CA GLY A 454 -37.08 -1.39 -6.92
C GLY A 454 -38.40 -1.34 -6.15
N GLU A 455 -38.68 -0.21 -5.48
CA GLU A 455 -39.97 0.06 -4.84
C GLU A 455 -41.12 0.08 -5.86
N THR A 456 -40.96 0.64 -7.06
CA THR A 456 -42.00 0.61 -8.11
C THR A 456 -42.30 -0.82 -8.59
N LEU A 457 -41.26 -1.65 -8.81
CA LEU A 457 -41.47 -3.08 -9.14
C LEU A 457 -42.11 -3.83 -7.99
N LEU A 458 -41.64 -3.57 -6.77
CA LEU A 458 -42.23 -4.13 -5.56
C LEU A 458 -43.71 -3.75 -5.46
N GLN A 459 -44.06 -2.48 -5.66
CA GLN A 459 -45.44 -2.00 -5.58
C GLN A 459 -46.32 -2.70 -6.62
N THR A 460 -45.79 -3.00 -7.81
CA THR A 460 -46.52 -3.79 -8.82
C THR A 460 -46.91 -5.17 -8.27
N VAL A 461 -46.02 -5.81 -7.51
CA VAL A 461 -46.28 -7.09 -6.84
C VAL A 461 -47.11 -6.91 -5.57
N ALA A 462 -46.82 -5.89 -4.75
CA ALA A 462 -47.44 -5.67 -3.45
C ALA A 462 -48.88 -5.15 -3.55
N SER A 463 -49.23 -4.47 -4.65
CA SER A 463 -50.60 -3.99 -4.90
C SER A 463 -51.57 -5.09 -5.31
N ALA A 464 -51.07 -6.23 -5.82
CA ALA A 464 -51.92 -7.37 -6.10
C ALA A 464 -52.51 -7.92 -4.78
N LYS A 465 -53.73 -8.43 -4.80
CA LYS A 465 -54.30 -9.09 -3.62
C LYS A 465 -53.41 -10.26 -3.20
N VAL A 466 -53.30 -10.48 -1.89
CA VAL A 466 -52.45 -11.58 -1.37
C VAL A 466 -53.00 -12.91 -1.84
N GLU A 467 -54.33 -13.04 -1.87
CA GLU A 467 -55.07 -14.23 -2.29
C GLU A 467 -54.83 -14.57 -3.78
N GLU A 468 -54.39 -13.60 -4.58
CA GLU A 468 -54.08 -13.74 -6.01
C GLU A 468 -52.58 -13.96 -6.28
N ALA A 469 -51.77 -14.18 -5.22
CA ALA A 469 -50.33 -14.41 -5.37
C ALA A 469 -50.01 -15.53 -6.35
N LYS A 470 -49.01 -15.30 -7.20
CA LYS A 470 -48.47 -16.28 -8.15
C LYS A 470 -47.03 -16.64 -7.77
N PRO A 471 -46.53 -17.84 -8.11
CA PRO A 471 -45.12 -18.20 -7.90
C PRO A 471 -44.13 -17.20 -8.52
N ALA A 472 -44.49 -16.59 -9.66
CA ALA A 472 -43.70 -15.55 -10.31
C ALA A 472 -43.53 -14.28 -9.45
N ASP A 473 -44.52 -13.96 -8.62
CA ASP A 473 -44.47 -12.81 -7.71
C ASP A 473 -43.43 -13.04 -6.62
N VAL A 474 -43.39 -14.24 -6.03
CA VAL A 474 -42.39 -14.61 -5.01
C VAL A 474 -40.99 -14.69 -5.62
N ALA A 475 -40.85 -15.26 -6.81
CA ALA A 475 -39.57 -15.30 -7.52
C ALA A 475 -39.03 -13.88 -7.75
N LEU A 476 -39.87 -12.98 -8.26
CA LEU A 476 -39.49 -11.58 -8.47
C LEU A 476 -39.10 -10.88 -7.17
N LEU A 477 -39.87 -11.05 -6.07
CA LEU A 477 -39.51 -10.48 -4.76
C LEU A 477 -38.16 -11.01 -4.26
N SER A 478 -37.93 -12.31 -4.39
CA SER A 478 -36.65 -12.95 -4.04
C SER A 478 -35.49 -12.38 -4.85
N ASP A 479 -35.68 -12.18 -6.15
CA ASP A 479 -34.67 -11.62 -7.05
C ASP A 479 -34.40 -10.14 -6.73
N ILE A 480 -35.43 -9.34 -6.44
CA ILE A 480 -35.28 -7.94 -6.00
C ILE A 480 -34.45 -7.87 -4.72
N ILE A 481 -34.81 -8.68 -3.71
CA ILE A 481 -34.09 -8.72 -2.42
C ILE A 481 -32.65 -9.19 -2.59
N THR A 482 -32.43 -10.18 -3.46
CA THR A 482 -31.10 -10.73 -3.72
C THR A 482 -30.21 -9.74 -4.46
N SER A 483 -30.76 -9.03 -5.46
CA SER A 483 -29.99 -8.14 -6.32
C SER A 483 -29.70 -6.77 -5.69
N LEU A 484 -30.64 -6.19 -4.96
CA LEU A 484 -30.48 -4.85 -4.35
C LEU A 484 -29.73 -4.88 -3.00
N GLY A 485 -29.41 -6.06 -2.48
CA GLY A 485 -28.46 -6.22 -1.37
C GLY A 485 -28.92 -5.66 -0.02
N ALA A 486 -30.18 -5.26 0.14
CA ALA A 486 -30.67 -4.77 1.42
C ALA A 486 -32.10 -5.24 1.68
N VAL A 487 -32.23 -5.82 2.88
CA VAL A 487 -33.43 -6.09 3.64
C VAL A 487 -34.07 -4.76 4.01
N GLN A 488 -34.63 -4.03 3.05
CA GLN A 488 -35.58 -2.97 3.41
C GLN A 488 -36.73 -3.68 4.11
N ALA A 489 -36.82 -3.48 5.42
CA ALA A 489 -37.71 -4.19 6.31
C ALA A 489 -39.15 -4.21 5.78
N HIS A 490 -39.58 -3.12 5.14
CA HIS A 490 -40.94 -3.00 4.62
C HIS A 490 -41.23 -3.84 3.37
N TRP A 491 -40.23 -4.37 2.66
CA TRP A 491 -40.43 -5.26 1.51
C TRP A 491 -40.70 -6.72 1.94
N MET A 492 -40.14 -7.10 3.08
CA MET A 492 -40.19 -8.46 3.61
C MET A 492 -41.60 -8.97 3.96
N PRO A 493 -42.52 -8.19 4.57
CA PRO A 493 -43.85 -8.70 4.86
C PRO A 493 -44.61 -9.13 3.61
N ALA A 494 -44.50 -8.39 2.51
CA ALA A 494 -45.14 -8.77 1.25
C ALA A 494 -44.62 -10.11 0.72
N MET A 495 -43.32 -10.37 0.83
CA MET A 495 -42.72 -11.66 0.43
C MET A 495 -43.16 -12.81 1.35
N LEU A 496 -43.04 -12.63 2.66
CA LEU A 496 -43.40 -13.65 3.65
C LEU A 496 -44.89 -14.03 3.55
N VAL A 497 -45.77 -13.03 3.41
CA VAL A 497 -47.21 -13.23 3.27
C VAL A 497 -47.55 -13.99 1.99
N ARG A 498 -46.90 -13.66 0.85
CA ARG A 498 -47.12 -14.39 -0.41
C ARG A 498 -46.56 -15.80 -0.38
N GLN A 499 -45.39 -16.03 0.21
CA GLN A 499 -44.84 -17.37 0.41
C GLN A 499 -45.76 -18.22 1.29
N ALA A 500 -46.29 -17.65 2.37
CA ALA A 500 -47.24 -18.31 3.25
C ALA A 500 -48.54 -18.66 2.52
N GLN A 501 -49.07 -17.74 1.70
CA GLN A 501 -50.27 -17.97 0.89
C GLN A 501 -50.05 -19.09 -0.14
N LEU A 502 -48.88 -19.14 -0.77
CA LEU A 502 -48.53 -20.16 -1.77
C LEU A 502 -48.10 -21.50 -1.18
N ASN A 503 -48.14 -21.68 0.15
CA ASN A 503 -47.66 -22.86 0.87
C ASN A 503 -46.17 -23.20 0.61
N GLN A 504 -45.33 -22.19 0.36
CA GLN A 504 -43.89 -22.34 0.14
C GLN A 504 -43.11 -22.33 1.46
N ALA A 505 -43.39 -23.28 2.36
CA ALA A 505 -42.86 -23.29 3.72
C ALA A 505 -41.31 -23.29 3.79
N LEU A 506 -40.65 -23.98 2.85
CA LEU A 506 -39.18 -24.02 2.77
C LEU A 506 -38.60 -22.64 2.42
N ASP A 507 -39.08 -22.03 1.34
CA ASP A 507 -38.63 -20.71 0.90
C ASP A 507 -38.92 -19.64 1.96
N PHE A 508 -40.06 -19.76 2.63
CA PHE A 508 -40.43 -18.94 3.78
C PHE A 508 -39.39 -19.05 4.90
N ALA A 509 -39.04 -20.27 5.31
CA ALA A 509 -38.05 -20.51 6.37
C ALA A 509 -36.66 -19.97 5.98
N HIS A 510 -36.21 -20.19 4.74
CA HIS A 510 -34.95 -19.62 4.24
C HIS A 510 -34.97 -18.09 4.25
N THR A 511 -36.10 -17.49 3.87
CA THR A 511 -36.28 -16.04 3.85
C THR A 511 -36.21 -15.47 5.27
N VAL A 512 -36.95 -16.05 6.23
CA VAL A 512 -36.89 -15.66 7.64
C VAL A 512 -35.47 -15.79 8.20
N ASN A 513 -34.77 -16.89 7.92
CA ASN A 513 -33.40 -17.09 8.40
C ASN A 513 -32.43 -16.06 7.81
N ARG A 514 -32.52 -15.78 6.50
CA ARG A 514 -31.66 -14.81 5.81
C ARG A 514 -31.85 -13.40 6.38
N ILE A 515 -33.09 -12.98 6.64
CA ILE A 515 -33.39 -11.69 7.32
C ILE A 515 -32.72 -11.69 8.69
N THR A 516 -32.99 -12.73 9.48
CA THR A 516 -32.60 -12.81 10.89
C THR A 516 -31.08 -12.75 11.08
N VAL A 517 -30.31 -13.42 10.22
CA VAL A 517 -28.84 -13.37 10.24
C VAL A 517 -28.32 -11.96 9.90
N GLY A 518 -28.98 -11.25 9.00
CA GLY A 518 -28.60 -9.88 8.59
C GLY A 518 -28.87 -8.80 9.64
N MET A 519 -29.69 -9.08 10.65
CA MET A 519 -30.07 -8.08 11.67
C MET A 519 -29.10 -8.00 12.84
N ASN A 520 -28.95 -6.78 13.38
CA ASN A 520 -28.24 -6.52 14.62
C ASN A 520 -29.01 -7.16 15.79
N PRO A 521 -28.44 -8.14 16.51
CA PRO A 521 -29.12 -8.85 17.59
C PRO A 521 -29.49 -7.98 18.79
N ASN A 522 -29.00 -6.73 18.85
CA ASN A 522 -29.27 -5.78 19.94
C ASN A 522 -30.30 -4.70 19.58
N ASP A 523 -30.80 -4.66 18.34
CA ASP A 523 -31.74 -3.62 17.91
C ASP A 523 -33.18 -4.05 18.18
N ALA A 524 -33.71 -3.58 19.32
CA ALA A 524 -35.07 -3.83 19.80
C ALA A 524 -36.16 -3.45 18.80
N ASN A 525 -35.90 -2.46 17.94
CA ASN A 525 -36.89 -1.96 17.00
C ASN A 525 -37.25 -3.01 15.96
N TRP A 526 -36.35 -3.94 15.63
CA TRP A 526 -36.64 -5.02 14.70
C TRP A 526 -37.69 -5.98 15.23
N LEU A 527 -37.56 -6.38 16.50
CA LEU A 527 -38.50 -7.30 17.13
C LEU A 527 -39.91 -6.69 17.21
N ALA A 528 -40.01 -5.46 17.73
CA ALA A 528 -41.29 -4.79 17.96
C ALA A 528 -41.99 -4.31 16.69
N ASN A 529 -41.26 -3.64 15.79
CA ASN A 529 -41.88 -2.96 14.65
C ASN A 529 -42.07 -3.87 13.43
N TYR A 530 -41.42 -5.04 13.41
CA TYR A 530 -41.39 -5.90 12.23
C TYR A 530 -41.77 -7.34 12.53
N TYR A 531 -40.99 -8.09 13.32
CA TYR A 531 -41.22 -9.52 13.51
C TYR A 531 -42.58 -9.85 14.14
N ILE A 532 -43.01 -9.08 15.15
CA ILE A 532 -44.32 -9.27 15.78
C ILE A 532 -45.46 -8.95 14.79
N PRO A 533 -45.51 -7.78 14.13
CA PRO A 533 -46.50 -7.49 13.10
C PRO A 533 -46.53 -8.52 11.95
N TRP A 534 -45.37 -8.97 11.46
CA TRP A 534 -45.29 -9.97 10.40
C TRP A 534 -45.87 -11.31 10.83
N SER A 535 -45.55 -11.76 12.05
CA SER A 535 -46.13 -12.97 12.64
C SER A 535 -47.65 -12.87 12.75
N GLN A 536 -48.18 -11.74 13.23
CA GLN A 536 -49.63 -11.52 13.34
C GLN A 536 -50.31 -11.56 11.97
N GLN A 537 -49.70 -10.94 10.96
CA GLN A 537 -50.20 -10.95 9.59
C GLN A 537 -50.23 -12.37 9.01
N VAL A 538 -49.15 -13.14 9.16
CA VAL A 538 -49.10 -14.53 8.69
C VAL A 538 -50.11 -15.43 9.43
N ALA A 539 -50.31 -15.21 10.72
CA ALA A 539 -51.35 -15.93 11.48
C ALA A 539 -52.75 -15.63 10.96
N SER A 540 -53.03 -14.37 10.56
CA SER A 540 -54.34 -13.97 10.02
C SER A 540 -54.69 -14.65 8.69
N LEU A 541 -53.70 -15.19 7.96
CA LEU A 541 -53.87 -15.98 6.73
C LEU A 541 -54.20 -17.45 7.01
N GLY A 542 -54.42 -17.84 8.27
CA GLY A 542 -54.60 -19.23 8.66
C GLY A 542 -53.32 -20.06 8.55
N LYS A 543 -52.15 -19.43 8.74
CA LYS A 543 -50.83 -20.09 8.72
C LYS A 543 -50.09 -19.95 10.07
N PRO A 544 -50.67 -20.44 11.17
CA PRO A 544 -50.12 -20.22 12.51
C PRO A 544 -48.74 -20.87 12.73
N GLU A 545 -48.38 -21.91 11.98
CA GLU A 545 -47.09 -22.61 12.06
C GLU A 545 -45.95 -21.71 11.51
N LEU A 546 -46.19 -21.08 10.35
CA LEU A 546 -45.26 -20.14 9.74
C LEU A 546 -45.13 -18.85 10.57
N SER A 547 -46.23 -18.40 11.19
CA SER A 547 -46.22 -17.31 12.16
C SER A 547 -45.32 -17.62 13.37
N GLY A 548 -45.40 -18.84 13.89
CA GLY A 548 -44.54 -19.31 14.96
C GLY A 548 -43.06 -19.34 14.57
N LEU A 549 -42.75 -19.71 13.32
CA LEU A 549 -41.37 -19.72 12.80
C LEU A 549 -40.74 -18.31 12.76
N ILE A 550 -41.51 -17.27 12.40
CA ILE A 550 -41.06 -15.86 12.48
C ILE A 550 -40.67 -15.49 13.90
N LEU A 551 -41.55 -15.74 14.88
CA LEU A 551 -41.32 -15.38 16.27
C LEU A 551 -40.15 -16.17 16.88
N ARG A 552 -40.03 -17.46 16.55
CA ARG A 552 -38.93 -18.32 17.02
C ARG A 552 -37.58 -17.83 16.50
N ALA A 553 -37.47 -17.51 15.22
CA ALA A 553 -36.26 -16.95 14.64
C ALA A 553 -35.86 -15.63 15.33
N ALA A 554 -36.84 -14.77 15.61
CA ALA A 554 -36.61 -13.52 16.34
C ALA A 554 -36.10 -13.76 17.77
N VAL A 555 -36.80 -14.61 18.55
CA VAL A 555 -36.45 -14.91 19.95
C VAL A 555 -35.06 -15.54 20.08
N ASN A 556 -34.63 -16.33 19.09
CA ASN A 556 -33.31 -16.95 19.05
C ASN A 556 -32.19 -15.94 18.73
N ARG A 557 -32.48 -14.93 17.89
CA ARG A 557 -31.48 -13.96 17.43
C ARG A 557 -31.31 -12.78 18.37
N PHE A 558 -32.41 -12.25 18.88
CA PHE A 558 -32.45 -10.98 19.62
C PHE A 558 -32.18 -11.18 21.12
N THR A 559 -31.03 -11.77 21.45
CA THR A 559 -30.66 -12.12 22.83
C THR A 559 -30.17 -10.94 23.67
N GLY A 560 -29.74 -9.84 23.03
CA GLY A 560 -29.30 -8.61 23.70
C GLY A 560 -30.37 -7.53 23.86
N VAL A 561 -31.62 -7.85 23.55
CA VAL A 561 -32.77 -6.93 23.63
C VAL A 561 -33.40 -6.97 25.04
N ASP A 562 -34.11 -5.90 25.43
CA ASP A 562 -34.84 -5.81 26.71
C ASP A 562 -35.61 -7.12 27.00
N PRO A 563 -35.35 -7.77 28.16
CA PRO A 563 -36.05 -8.99 28.57
C PRO A 563 -37.57 -8.92 28.47
N LYS A 564 -38.18 -7.74 28.64
CA LYS A 564 -39.63 -7.54 28.50
C LYS A 564 -40.10 -7.74 27.06
N LEU A 565 -39.38 -7.21 26.08
CA LEU A 565 -39.72 -7.35 24.65
C LEU A 565 -39.58 -8.81 24.20
N ARG A 566 -38.53 -9.47 24.69
CA ARG A 566 -38.32 -10.90 24.44
C ARG A 566 -39.44 -11.74 25.08
N ALA A 567 -39.82 -11.42 26.32
CA ALA A 567 -40.94 -12.05 26.99
C ALA A 567 -42.27 -11.85 26.25
N GLN A 568 -42.52 -10.66 25.68
CA GLN A 568 -43.69 -10.40 24.82
C GLN A 568 -43.70 -11.29 23.57
N ALA A 569 -42.56 -11.42 22.88
CA ALA A 569 -42.46 -12.31 21.71
C ALA A 569 -42.65 -13.79 22.09
N SER A 570 -42.07 -14.24 23.21
CA SER A 570 -42.29 -15.59 23.75
C SER A 570 -43.74 -15.83 24.19
N GLN A 571 -44.39 -14.84 24.80
CA GLN A 571 -45.79 -14.92 25.21
C GLN A 571 -46.72 -14.94 23.99
N ALA A 572 -46.43 -14.16 22.94
CA ALA A 572 -47.15 -14.20 21.68
C ALA A 572 -47.03 -15.59 21.03
N LEU A 573 -45.82 -16.17 20.98
CA LEU A 573 -45.58 -17.53 20.48
C LEU A 573 -46.37 -18.59 21.27
N PHE A 574 -46.35 -18.51 22.61
CA PHE A 574 -47.08 -19.44 23.48
C PHE A 574 -48.60 -19.32 23.31
N SER A 575 -49.12 -18.10 23.19
CA SER A 575 -50.55 -17.84 22.97
C SER A 575 -51.01 -18.39 21.62
N LEU A 576 -50.19 -18.20 20.57
CA LEU A 576 -50.43 -18.73 19.23
C LEU A 576 -50.47 -20.27 19.24
N SER A 577 -49.50 -20.90 19.91
CA SER A 577 -49.42 -22.35 20.10
C SER A 577 -50.66 -22.90 20.79
N ASN A 578 -51.04 -22.35 21.94
CA ASN A 578 -52.22 -22.81 22.69
C ASN A 578 -53.52 -22.67 21.89
N LYS A 579 -53.67 -21.58 21.13
CA LYS A 579 -54.89 -21.29 20.36
C LYS A 579 -55.08 -22.23 19.17
N HIS A 580 -54.00 -22.66 18.53
CA HIS A 580 -54.06 -23.41 17.28
C HIS A 580 -53.60 -24.88 17.42
N GLY A 581 -53.29 -25.33 18.63
CA GLY A 581 -53.04 -26.74 18.93
C GLY A 581 -51.72 -27.28 18.38
N PHE A 582 -50.80 -26.42 17.95
CA PHE A 582 -49.43 -26.82 17.64
C PHE A 582 -48.58 -26.61 18.90
N PRO A 583 -47.73 -27.56 19.31
CA PRO A 583 -46.94 -27.37 20.52
C PRO A 583 -45.90 -26.27 20.29
N ALA A 584 -45.77 -25.33 21.23
CA ALA A 584 -44.77 -24.26 21.13
C ALA A 584 -43.33 -24.81 21.02
N ALA A 585 -43.13 -26.05 21.50
CA ALA A 585 -41.92 -26.84 21.37
C ALA A 585 -41.87 -27.76 20.13
N GLU A 586 -43.00 -28.03 19.47
CA GLU A 586 -43.12 -28.91 18.29
C GLU A 586 -43.65 -28.19 17.03
N ILE A 587 -43.46 -26.86 16.89
CA ILE A 587 -43.54 -26.25 15.55
C ILE A 587 -42.48 -26.96 14.71
N ASP A 588 -42.99 -27.78 13.80
CA ASP A 588 -42.37 -28.96 13.24
C ASP A 588 -40.87 -28.84 12.92
N GLU A 589 -40.04 -29.53 13.71
CA GLU A 589 -38.65 -29.87 13.37
C GLU A 589 -38.56 -31.05 12.39
N LYS A 590 -39.69 -31.60 11.90
CA LYS A 590 -39.71 -32.52 10.73
C LYS A 590 -39.48 -31.83 9.38
N LEU A 591 -38.83 -30.67 9.38
CA LEU A 591 -37.76 -30.50 8.42
C LEU A 591 -36.61 -31.43 8.85
N GLU A 592 -36.80 -32.75 8.66
CA GLU A 592 -35.84 -33.83 8.97
C GLU A 592 -34.56 -33.77 8.10
N TRP A 593 -34.27 -32.61 7.53
CA TRP A 593 -33.17 -32.38 6.63
C TRP A 593 -32.72 -30.94 6.81
N ALA A 594 -31.68 -30.75 7.62
CA ALA A 594 -30.85 -29.57 7.53
C ALA A 594 -29.83 -29.84 6.41
N PRO A 595 -29.93 -29.23 5.21
CA PRO A 595 -28.84 -29.22 4.27
C PRO A 595 -27.70 -28.42 4.89
N LEU A 596 -26.73 -29.13 5.46
CA LEU A 596 -25.55 -28.47 6.01
C LEU A 596 -24.58 -28.22 4.85
N LEU A 597 -24.49 -26.98 4.40
CA LEU A 597 -23.48 -26.56 3.44
C LEU A 597 -22.13 -26.48 4.17
N LYS A 598 -21.26 -27.47 3.95
CA LYS A 598 -19.87 -27.43 4.43
C LYS A 598 -18.97 -26.95 3.31
N SER A 599 -18.13 -25.97 3.63
CA SER A 599 -17.04 -25.50 2.77
C SER A 599 -15.71 -25.96 3.32
N ALA A 600 -14.85 -26.53 2.47
CA ALA A 600 -13.44 -26.73 2.78
C ALA A 600 -12.62 -25.48 2.41
N ALA A 601 -11.39 -25.36 2.91
CA ALA A 601 -10.42 -24.31 2.54
C ALA A 601 -10.13 -24.29 1.03
N SER A 602 -10.42 -25.39 0.34
CA SER A 602 -10.39 -25.50 -1.12
C SER A 602 -11.48 -24.72 -1.86
N GLY A 603 -12.45 -24.13 -1.15
CA GLY A 603 -13.63 -23.50 -1.73
C GLY A 603 -14.73 -24.49 -2.17
N SER A 604 -14.47 -25.80 -2.07
CA SER A 604 -15.44 -26.85 -2.40
C SER A 604 -16.58 -26.84 -1.39
N LYS A 605 -17.81 -26.97 -1.89
CA LYS A 605 -19.02 -27.00 -1.06
C LYS A 605 -19.76 -28.31 -1.28
N VAL A 606 -20.14 -28.97 -0.19
CA VAL A 606 -21.04 -30.12 -0.22
C VAL A 606 -22.19 -29.87 0.73
N THR A 607 -23.37 -30.29 0.30
CA THR A 607 -24.56 -30.35 1.15
C THR A 607 -24.63 -31.76 1.74
N ALA A 608 -24.48 -31.88 3.05
CA ALA A 608 -24.75 -33.14 3.76
C ALA A 608 -26.16 -33.13 4.35
N THR A 609 -26.82 -34.29 4.28
CA THR A 609 -27.96 -34.61 5.14
C THR A 609 -27.42 -35.07 6.49
N LEU A 610 -27.84 -34.41 7.56
CA LEU A 610 -27.51 -34.82 8.92
C LEU A 610 -28.72 -35.51 9.56
N THR A 611 -28.47 -36.57 10.32
CA THR A 611 -29.48 -37.28 11.11
C THR A 611 -29.19 -37.05 12.59
N GLU A 612 -30.20 -36.66 13.36
CA GLU A 612 -30.04 -36.54 14.82
C GLU A 612 -29.75 -37.91 15.43
N THR A 613 -28.76 -38.00 16.32
CA THR A 613 -28.28 -39.29 16.89
C THR A 613 -29.25 -39.93 17.88
N GLY A 614 -30.34 -39.24 18.20
CA GLY A 614 -31.43 -39.68 19.04
C GLY A 614 -32.41 -38.52 19.26
N PRO A 615 -33.66 -38.79 19.66
CA PRO A 615 -34.65 -37.76 19.91
C PRO A 615 -34.14 -36.72 20.93
N HIS A 616 -34.13 -35.45 20.55
CA HIS A 616 -33.83 -34.32 21.44
C HIS A 616 -32.40 -34.33 22.01
N THR A 617 -31.45 -34.97 21.34
CA THR A 617 -30.05 -34.94 21.78
C THR A 617 -29.35 -33.64 21.40
N GLY A 618 -29.83 -32.95 20.36
CA GLY A 618 -29.14 -31.81 19.75
C GLY A 618 -27.81 -32.19 19.09
N ILE A 619 -27.51 -33.48 19.00
CA ILE A 619 -26.30 -34.04 18.39
C ILE A 619 -26.70 -34.62 17.04
N PHE A 620 -26.18 -34.03 15.98
CA PHE A 620 -26.43 -34.47 14.62
C PHE A 620 -25.21 -35.18 14.04
N ARG A 621 -25.44 -36.31 13.38
CA ARG A 621 -24.41 -37.09 12.70
C ARG A 621 -24.77 -37.22 11.23
N GLY A 622 -23.80 -36.93 10.37
CA GLY A 622 -23.88 -37.20 8.94
C GLY A 622 -22.53 -37.65 8.42
N THR A 623 -22.53 -38.29 7.26
CA THR A 623 -21.31 -38.75 6.58
C THR A 623 -21.12 -37.90 5.33
N LEU A 624 -19.91 -37.37 5.14
CA LEU A 624 -19.52 -36.65 3.93
C LEU A 624 -18.56 -37.52 3.14
N LYS A 625 -18.81 -37.65 1.83
CA LYS A 625 -17.79 -38.19 0.93
C LYS A 625 -16.69 -37.13 0.82
N THR A 626 -15.46 -37.52 1.10
CA THR A 626 -14.29 -36.66 0.92
C THR A 626 -13.46 -37.15 -0.25
N VAL A 627 -12.83 -36.23 -0.95
CA VAL A 627 -11.83 -36.55 -1.98
C VAL A 627 -10.60 -35.70 -1.74
N GLU A 628 -9.42 -36.26 -1.97
CA GLU A 628 -8.18 -35.52 -1.84
C GLU A 628 -8.01 -34.59 -3.05
N ILE A 629 -7.62 -33.34 -2.82
CA ILE A 629 -7.35 -32.41 -3.92
C ILE A 629 -6.02 -32.81 -4.55
N ALA A 630 -5.98 -32.89 -5.88
CA ALA A 630 -4.75 -33.02 -6.64
C ALA A 630 -3.67 -32.03 -6.14
N ALA A 631 -2.40 -32.41 -6.21
CA ALA A 631 -1.31 -31.59 -5.73
C ALA A 631 -1.38 -30.15 -6.29
N ASN A 632 -1.17 -29.15 -5.43
CA ASN A 632 -1.33 -27.75 -5.81
C ASN A 632 -0.04 -27.21 -6.43
N ILE A 633 -0.13 -26.27 -7.36
CA ILE A 633 1.05 -25.64 -7.98
C ILE A 633 0.94 -24.12 -7.92
N PHE A 634 2.04 -23.45 -7.60
CA PHE A 634 2.14 -22.00 -7.63
C PHE A 634 3.47 -21.55 -8.24
N ALA A 635 3.51 -20.31 -8.69
CA ALA A 635 4.67 -19.74 -9.37
C ALA A 635 5.12 -18.42 -8.74
N SER A 636 6.34 -17.99 -9.06
CA SER A 636 6.85 -16.66 -8.69
C SER A 636 5.98 -15.53 -9.22
N ASP A 637 5.53 -15.68 -10.47
CA ASP A 637 4.64 -14.78 -11.19
C ASP A 637 4.01 -15.51 -12.38
N ARG A 638 3.19 -14.80 -13.16
CA ARG A 638 2.57 -15.34 -14.37
C ARG A 638 2.22 -14.23 -15.37
N SER A 639 2.28 -14.57 -16.65
CA SER A 639 1.63 -13.81 -17.70
C SER A 639 0.10 -14.07 -17.70
N VAL A 640 -0.68 -13.10 -18.17
CA VAL A 640 -2.15 -13.22 -18.24
C VAL A 640 -2.54 -14.45 -19.06
N GLY A 641 -3.41 -15.30 -18.52
CA GLY A 641 -3.84 -16.54 -19.17
C GLY A 641 -2.74 -17.60 -19.30
N ASN A 642 -1.68 -17.55 -18.49
CA ASN A 642 -0.64 -18.57 -18.43
C ASN A 642 -0.35 -18.97 -16.97
N GLU A 643 -1.40 -19.39 -16.27
CA GLU A 643 -1.38 -19.79 -14.86
C GLU A 643 -0.44 -20.98 -14.58
N ALA A 644 0.07 -21.09 -13.35
CA ALA A 644 0.94 -22.19 -12.93
C ALA A 644 0.32 -23.59 -13.16
N VAL A 645 -1.01 -23.71 -12.99
CA VAL A 645 -1.76 -24.96 -13.21
C VAL A 645 -1.59 -25.51 -14.62
N ARG A 646 -1.31 -24.66 -15.61
CA ARG A 646 -1.10 -25.06 -17.01
C ARG A 646 0.18 -25.85 -17.24
N ALA A 647 1.10 -25.88 -16.28
CA ALA A 647 2.26 -26.77 -16.35
C ALA A 647 1.91 -28.22 -15.97
N ILE A 648 0.76 -28.46 -15.33
CA ILE A 648 0.35 -29.78 -14.80
C ILE A 648 -1.05 -30.18 -15.27
N ASP A 649 -1.59 -29.57 -16.33
CA ASP A 649 -2.95 -29.85 -16.81
C ASP A 649 -3.00 -30.95 -17.89
N ASN A 650 -1.88 -31.60 -18.18
CA ASN A 650 -1.73 -32.59 -19.26
C ASN A 650 -2.09 -32.07 -20.66
N ASN A 651 -2.11 -30.75 -20.88
CA ASN A 651 -2.46 -30.19 -22.17
C ASN A 651 -1.22 -29.51 -22.81
N PRO A 652 -0.60 -30.12 -23.84
CA PRO A 652 0.61 -29.57 -24.46
C PRO A 652 0.36 -28.24 -25.21
N LYS A 653 -0.90 -27.79 -25.35
CA LYS A 653 -1.27 -26.50 -25.97
C LYS A 653 -1.35 -25.36 -24.95
N THR A 654 -1.29 -25.67 -23.66
CA THR A 654 -1.24 -24.70 -22.57
C THR A 654 0.14 -24.76 -21.92
N ALA A 655 0.53 -23.68 -21.27
CA ALA A 655 1.77 -23.64 -20.51
C ALA A 655 1.66 -22.59 -19.41
N TRP A 656 2.39 -22.80 -18.32
CA TRP A 656 2.76 -21.70 -17.45
C TRP A 656 3.79 -20.84 -18.17
N GLU A 657 3.68 -19.52 -18.02
CA GLU A 657 4.66 -18.56 -18.49
C GLU A 657 4.86 -17.50 -17.42
N GLY A 658 6.12 -17.25 -17.04
CA GLY A 658 6.45 -16.15 -16.14
C GLY A 658 6.04 -14.78 -16.71
N LEU A 659 6.11 -13.73 -15.89
CA LEU A 659 5.91 -12.37 -16.39
C LEU A 659 7.00 -12.02 -17.42
N ASN A 660 6.61 -11.47 -18.57
CA ASN A 660 7.52 -11.07 -19.66
C ASN A 660 8.33 -9.80 -19.34
N ASP A 661 9.09 -9.83 -18.25
CA ASP A 661 9.87 -8.71 -17.73
C ASP A 661 11.40 -8.92 -17.83
N GLY A 662 11.83 -10.09 -18.30
CA GLY A 662 13.25 -10.47 -18.36
C GLY A 662 13.91 -10.63 -17.00
N ARG A 663 13.15 -10.63 -15.90
CA ARG A 663 13.69 -10.69 -14.53
C ARG A 663 13.77 -12.12 -14.03
N ALA A 664 14.95 -12.51 -13.60
CA ALA A 664 15.20 -13.74 -12.86
C ALA A 664 15.38 -13.45 -11.35
N PRO A 665 15.19 -14.44 -10.47
CA PRO A 665 14.76 -15.81 -10.75
C PRO A 665 13.25 -15.95 -10.99
N LYS A 666 12.84 -17.04 -11.66
CA LYS A 666 11.45 -17.50 -11.71
C LYS A 666 11.34 -18.88 -11.06
N PHE A 667 10.17 -19.27 -10.57
CA PHE A 667 9.99 -20.63 -10.05
C PHE A 667 8.58 -21.17 -10.22
N LEU A 668 8.48 -22.50 -10.26
CA LEU A 668 7.25 -23.28 -10.05
C LEU A 668 7.44 -24.17 -8.82
N VAL A 669 6.49 -24.15 -7.90
CA VAL A 669 6.46 -25.00 -6.70
C VAL A 669 5.23 -25.87 -6.74
N VAL A 670 5.47 -27.15 -6.58
CA VAL A 670 4.48 -28.21 -6.43
C VAL A 670 4.35 -28.56 -4.95
N ASP A 671 3.13 -28.60 -4.42
CA ASP A 671 2.77 -29.09 -3.08
C ASP A 671 2.15 -30.49 -3.18
N LEU A 672 2.96 -31.52 -2.86
CA LEU A 672 2.59 -32.93 -2.82
C LEU A 672 1.71 -33.31 -1.62
N LYS A 673 1.30 -32.33 -0.80
CA LYS A 673 0.42 -32.44 0.38
C LYS A 673 1.04 -33.16 1.59
N GLN A 674 1.85 -34.18 1.36
CA GLN A 674 2.58 -34.91 2.40
C GLN A 674 4.05 -35.11 2.01
N PRO A 675 4.97 -35.31 2.98
CA PRO A 675 6.34 -35.68 2.68
C PRO A 675 6.41 -37.02 1.93
N THR A 676 6.89 -37.00 0.68
CA THR A 676 6.94 -38.18 -0.18
C THR A 676 8.37 -38.43 -0.65
N LYS A 677 8.76 -39.71 -0.71
CA LYS A 677 10.03 -40.14 -1.34
C LYS A 677 9.89 -40.01 -2.85
N LEU A 678 10.78 -39.23 -3.47
CA LEU A 678 10.67 -38.85 -4.88
C LEU A 678 11.49 -39.76 -5.79
N GLY A 679 10.98 -40.02 -6.99
CA GLY A 679 11.66 -40.78 -8.04
C GLY A 679 12.28 -39.87 -9.07
N ALA A 680 11.46 -39.28 -9.95
CA ALA A 680 11.90 -38.38 -11.00
C ALA A 680 11.01 -37.15 -11.13
N LEU A 681 11.58 -36.06 -11.65
CA LEU A 681 10.84 -34.91 -12.15
C LEU A 681 11.14 -34.75 -13.63
N LYS A 682 10.11 -34.52 -14.43
CA LYS A 682 10.27 -34.14 -15.83
C LYS A 682 9.68 -32.77 -16.06
N TRP A 683 10.29 -31.99 -16.93
CA TRP A 683 9.66 -30.78 -17.43
C TRP A 683 9.91 -30.62 -18.92
N SER A 684 8.97 -29.99 -19.63
CA SER A 684 9.11 -29.66 -21.05
C SER A 684 8.45 -28.32 -21.40
N THR A 685 8.98 -27.64 -22.41
CA THR A 685 8.37 -26.45 -23.04
C THR A 685 7.34 -26.86 -24.10
N ASP A 686 6.40 -25.98 -24.47
CA ASP A 686 5.44 -26.25 -25.56
C ASP A 686 6.04 -26.28 -26.98
N GLY A 687 7.33 -25.93 -27.12
CA GLY A 687 8.04 -25.91 -28.40
C GLY A 687 7.58 -24.82 -29.37
N PHE A 688 6.61 -23.98 -28.98
CA PHE A 688 6.09 -22.89 -29.82
C PHE A 688 7.06 -21.71 -29.83
N PHE A 689 7.65 -21.37 -28.68
CA PHE A 689 8.61 -20.28 -28.53
C PHE A 689 10.04 -20.81 -28.36
N LYS A 690 10.90 -20.54 -29.33
CA LYS A 690 12.31 -20.98 -29.32
C LYS A 690 13.15 -20.32 -28.22
N ASP A 691 12.72 -19.14 -27.78
CA ASP A 691 13.44 -18.26 -26.89
C ASP A 691 12.82 -18.18 -25.49
N LYS A 692 11.95 -19.10 -25.06
CA LYS A 692 11.35 -19.08 -23.71
C LYS A 692 11.67 -20.32 -22.85
N LYS A 693 12.92 -20.78 -22.89
CA LYS A 693 13.35 -21.99 -22.18
C LYS A 693 14.17 -21.68 -20.91
N PRO A 694 14.05 -22.51 -19.84
CA PRO A 694 15.03 -22.52 -18.76
C PRO A 694 16.44 -22.83 -19.29
N VAL A 695 17.44 -22.07 -18.85
CA VAL A 695 18.86 -22.23 -19.24
C VAL A 695 19.69 -22.67 -18.04
N GLU A 696 19.54 -21.99 -16.91
CA GLU A 696 20.19 -22.35 -15.64
C GLU A 696 19.12 -22.49 -14.57
N TYR A 697 19.00 -23.70 -14.01
CA TYR A 697 17.97 -24.02 -13.04
C TYR A 697 18.43 -25.10 -12.06
N ALA A 698 17.68 -25.22 -10.96
CA ALA A 698 17.81 -26.23 -9.93
C ALA A 698 16.46 -26.82 -9.55
N ILE A 699 16.47 -28.10 -9.15
CA ILE A 699 15.35 -28.75 -8.48
C ILE A 699 15.64 -28.76 -6.98
N GLN A 700 14.68 -28.25 -6.21
CA GLN A 700 14.77 -28.14 -4.77
C GLN A 700 13.59 -28.81 -4.10
N VAL A 701 13.82 -29.37 -2.91
CA VAL A 701 12.76 -29.98 -2.08
C VAL A 701 12.68 -29.28 -0.74
N SER A 702 11.47 -29.27 -0.16
CA SER A 702 11.21 -28.69 1.16
C SER A 702 10.09 -29.45 1.88
N THR A 703 10.07 -29.40 3.20
CA THR A 703 8.95 -29.87 4.03
C THR A 703 8.06 -28.72 4.52
N ASN A 704 8.54 -27.47 4.49
CA ASN A 704 7.92 -26.32 5.16
C ASN A 704 7.89 -25.02 4.33
N LEU A 705 8.30 -25.05 3.06
CA LEU A 705 8.42 -23.90 2.14
C LEU A 705 9.49 -22.86 2.50
N THR A 706 10.12 -22.95 3.67
CA THR A 706 11.14 -21.99 4.11
C THR A 706 12.54 -22.53 3.90
N GLU A 707 12.75 -23.81 4.19
CA GLU A 707 14.04 -24.47 4.08
C GLU A 707 14.07 -25.32 2.80
N TRP A 708 15.03 -25.04 1.93
CA TRP A 708 15.12 -25.65 0.61
C TRP A 708 16.45 -26.39 0.44
N THR A 709 16.37 -27.65 0.04
CA THR A 709 17.53 -28.47 -0.28
C THR A 709 17.63 -28.67 -1.79
N THR A 710 18.74 -28.26 -2.40
CA THR A 710 19.00 -28.49 -3.83
C THR A 710 19.36 -29.96 -4.06
N VAL A 711 18.55 -30.65 -4.87
CA VAL A 711 18.69 -32.09 -5.16
C VAL A 711 19.19 -32.37 -6.57
N ALA A 712 19.06 -31.41 -7.48
CA ALA A 712 19.65 -31.45 -8.82
C ALA A 712 19.85 -30.01 -9.32
N ALA A 713 20.88 -29.77 -10.12
CA ALA A 713 21.16 -28.44 -10.66
C ALA A 713 21.95 -28.50 -11.96
N THR A 714 21.69 -27.57 -12.87
CA THR A 714 22.45 -27.42 -14.13
C THR A 714 23.88 -26.97 -13.88
N THR A 715 24.77 -27.16 -14.87
CA THR A 715 26.21 -26.93 -14.71
C THR A 715 26.59 -25.53 -14.25
N ASN A 716 25.89 -24.52 -14.76
CA ASN A 716 26.19 -23.12 -14.47
C ASN A 716 25.37 -22.57 -13.30
N PHE A 717 24.52 -23.38 -12.67
CA PHE A 717 23.79 -22.97 -11.47
C PHE A 717 24.76 -22.74 -10.32
N THR A 718 24.63 -21.61 -9.64
CA THR A 718 25.57 -21.18 -8.60
C THR A 718 25.60 -22.20 -7.45
N GLY A 719 26.79 -22.76 -7.18
CA GLY A 719 26.99 -23.74 -6.10
C GLY A 719 26.61 -25.19 -6.44
N SER A 720 26.40 -25.54 -7.72
CA SER A 720 26.11 -26.93 -8.12
C SER A 720 27.28 -27.90 -7.86
N THR A 721 26.98 -29.11 -7.39
CA THR A 721 27.96 -30.21 -7.25
C THR A 721 27.94 -31.14 -8.47
N ALA A 722 28.98 -31.97 -8.65
CA ALA A 722 29.03 -32.93 -9.75
C ALA A 722 27.89 -33.95 -9.70
N GLU A 723 27.54 -34.39 -8.50
CA GLU A 723 26.45 -35.35 -8.23
C GLU A 723 25.09 -34.74 -8.55
N GLN A 724 24.87 -33.46 -8.23
CA GLN A 724 23.63 -32.74 -8.57
C GLN A 724 23.48 -32.56 -10.09
N ARG A 725 24.58 -32.35 -10.81
CA ARG A 725 24.59 -32.22 -12.27
C ARG A 725 24.32 -33.55 -12.97
N ALA A 726 24.91 -34.64 -12.47
CA ALA A 726 24.75 -35.98 -13.04
C ALA A 726 23.30 -36.50 -13.02
N ARG A 727 22.43 -35.89 -12.20
CA ARG A 727 21.01 -36.24 -12.09
C ARG A 727 20.13 -35.68 -13.21
N ILE A 728 20.60 -34.69 -13.97
CA ILE A 728 19.83 -34.05 -15.03
C ILE A 728 20.19 -34.68 -16.37
N VAL A 729 19.19 -35.30 -17.02
CA VAL A 729 19.30 -35.80 -18.39
C VAL A 729 18.47 -34.90 -19.29
N SER A 730 19.13 -34.05 -20.08
CA SER A 730 18.44 -33.16 -21.02
C SER A 730 17.80 -33.94 -22.16
N THR A 731 16.55 -33.64 -22.47
CA THR A 731 15.79 -34.20 -23.60
C THR A 731 15.44 -33.06 -24.55
N ASN A 732 16.36 -32.73 -25.46
CA ASN A 732 16.16 -31.69 -26.47
C ASN A 732 15.86 -32.34 -27.83
N ALA A 733 14.69 -32.05 -28.40
CA ALA A 733 14.29 -32.54 -29.72
C ALA A 733 13.60 -31.41 -30.51
N GLY A 734 14.27 -30.91 -31.56
CA GLY A 734 13.76 -29.78 -32.34
C GLY A 734 13.59 -28.50 -31.51
N ASN A 735 12.40 -27.91 -31.52
CA ASN A 735 12.09 -26.73 -30.71
C ASN A 735 11.70 -27.08 -29.26
N PHE A 736 11.51 -28.36 -28.94
CA PHE A 736 11.18 -28.80 -27.59
C PHE A 736 12.45 -28.85 -26.75
N SER A 737 12.46 -28.08 -25.66
CA SER A 737 13.45 -28.22 -24.60
C SER A 737 12.79 -28.89 -23.40
N GLY A 738 13.48 -29.85 -22.81
CA GLY A 738 13.01 -30.51 -21.61
C GLY A 738 14.14 -31.23 -20.89
N ALA A 739 13.84 -31.76 -19.72
CA ALA A 739 14.75 -32.62 -19.00
C ALA A 739 13.99 -33.65 -18.17
N SER A 740 14.62 -34.81 -18.01
CA SER A 740 14.28 -35.80 -17.00
C SER A 740 15.33 -35.75 -15.90
N ILE A 741 14.89 -35.54 -14.66
CA ILE A 741 15.74 -35.34 -13.50
C ILE A 741 15.49 -36.46 -12.51
N GLN A 742 16.55 -37.18 -12.16
CA GLN A 742 16.50 -38.21 -11.12
C GLN A 742 16.54 -37.53 -9.73
N LEU A 743 15.47 -37.71 -8.95
CA LEU A 743 15.33 -37.19 -7.59
C LEU A 743 15.65 -38.26 -6.52
N THR A 744 16.27 -39.36 -6.93
CA THR A 744 16.56 -40.52 -6.08
C THR A 744 17.16 -40.12 -4.73
N ASN A 745 16.56 -40.65 -3.66
CA ASN A 745 16.84 -40.37 -2.25
C ASN A 745 16.42 -38.98 -1.71
N ALA A 746 15.72 -38.16 -2.49
CA ALA A 746 15.08 -36.95 -1.97
C ALA A 746 13.73 -37.29 -1.31
N SER A 747 13.43 -36.62 -0.20
CA SER A 747 12.10 -36.62 0.42
C SER A 747 11.68 -35.17 0.65
N GLY A 748 10.42 -34.86 0.35
CA GLY A 748 9.88 -33.53 0.54
C GLY A 748 8.39 -33.50 0.31
N ARG A 749 7.72 -32.51 0.92
CA ARG A 749 6.32 -32.18 0.61
C ARG A 749 6.24 -31.25 -0.60
N TYR A 750 7.21 -30.36 -0.73
CA TYR A 750 7.26 -29.38 -1.80
C TYR A 750 8.41 -29.67 -2.74
N VAL A 751 8.16 -29.56 -4.05
CA VAL A 751 9.18 -29.68 -5.10
C VAL A 751 9.18 -28.40 -5.92
N ARG A 752 10.33 -27.74 -6.02
CA ARG A 752 10.49 -26.47 -6.73
C ARG A 752 11.42 -26.60 -7.91
N LEU A 753 10.95 -26.22 -9.10
CA LEU A 753 11.79 -25.88 -10.24
C LEU A 753 12.17 -24.40 -10.12
N PHE A 754 13.42 -24.12 -9.72
CA PHE A 754 13.96 -22.78 -9.54
C PHE A 754 14.82 -22.41 -10.75
N ILE A 755 14.43 -21.36 -11.48
CA ILE A 755 15.04 -20.96 -12.75
C ILE A 755 15.83 -19.66 -12.53
N GLU A 756 17.15 -19.77 -12.48
CA GLU A 756 18.10 -18.65 -12.28
C GLU A 756 18.38 -17.91 -13.57
N LYS A 757 18.39 -18.60 -14.72
CA LYS A 757 18.44 -17.98 -16.05
C LYS A 757 17.54 -18.69 -17.03
N PHE A 758 16.96 -17.91 -17.93
CA PHE A 758 16.13 -18.37 -19.04
C PHE A 758 16.44 -17.52 -20.28
N SER A 759 16.10 -18.03 -21.46
CA SER A 759 16.20 -17.25 -22.69
C SER A 759 15.00 -16.30 -22.83
N GLY A 760 15.14 -15.26 -23.66
CA GLY A 760 14.04 -14.36 -24.02
C GLY A 760 13.54 -13.53 -22.85
N THR A 761 12.23 -13.32 -22.78
CA THR A 761 11.59 -12.43 -21.78
C THR A 761 11.04 -13.15 -20.56
N ALA A 762 10.78 -14.47 -20.65
CA ALA A 762 10.28 -15.31 -19.56
C ALA A 762 10.46 -16.80 -19.89
N PRO A 763 10.58 -17.69 -18.90
CA PRO A 763 10.49 -19.13 -19.12
C PRO A 763 9.03 -19.56 -19.30
N ARG A 764 8.84 -20.63 -20.08
CA ARG A 764 7.54 -21.23 -20.37
C ARG A 764 7.59 -22.75 -20.22
N ILE A 765 6.72 -23.31 -19.36
CA ILE A 765 6.69 -24.75 -19.03
C ILE A 765 5.30 -25.29 -19.35
N ALA A 766 5.22 -26.21 -20.31
CA ALA A 766 3.99 -26.86 -20.74
C ALA A 766 3.70 -28.13 -19.93
N GLU A 767 4.75 -28.79 -19.48
CA GLU A 767 4.63 -30.06 -18.77
C GLU A 767 5.57 -30.07 -17.58
N LEU A 768 5.07 -30.53 -16.45
CA LEU A 768 5.81 -30.77 -15.22
C LEU A 768 5.26 -32.06 -14.60
N GLU A 769 6.01 -33.15 -14.71
CA GLU A 769 5.68 -34.43 -14.11
C GLU A 769 6.55 -34.67 -12.86
N VAL A 770 5.97 -35.27 -11.82
CA VAL A 770 6.69 -35.74 -10.64
C VAL A 770 6.26 -37.17 -10.33
N THR A 771 7.21 -38.07 -10.11
CA THR A 771 6.94 -39.44 -9.68
C THR A 771 7.44 -39.70 -8.26
N ASP A 772 6.85 -40.67 -7.57
CA ASP A 772 7.42 -41.21 -6.34
C ASP A 772 8.60 -42.15 -6.64
N ALA A 773 9.25 -42.64 -5.59
CA ALA A 773 10.38 -43.56 -5.68
C ALA A 773 10.01 -44.94 -6.29
N ALA A 774 8.74 -45.31 -6.33
CA ALA A 774 8.25 -46.52 -7.00
C ALA A 774 7.97 -46.29 -8.50
N GLY A 775 8.09 -45.04 -8.98
CA GLY A 775 7.77 -44.65 -10.35
C GLY A 775 6.29 -44.32 -10.58
N THR A 776 5.47 -44.29 -9.52
CA THR A 776 4.08 -43.86 -9.59
C THR A 776 4.03 -42.37 -9.91
N LEU A 777 3.25 -41.98 -10.91
CA LEU A 777 3.03 -40.58 -11.25
C LEU A 777 2.23 -39.88 -10.13
N LEU A 778 2.89 -38.97 -9.40
CA LEU A 778 2.24 -38.12 -8.40
C LEU A 778 1.56 -36.92 -9.05
N LEU A 779 2.21 -36.38 -10.09
CA LEU A 779 1.69 -35.29 -10.91
C LEU A 779 2.10 -35.43 -12.36
N PRO A 780 1.25 -34.99 -13.29
CA PRO A 780 -0.13 -34.59 -13.06
C PRO A 780 -1.03 -35.80 -12.72
N THR A 781 -2.03 -35.63 -11.86
CA THR A 781 -2.98 -36.71 -11.54
C THR A 781 -3.79 -37.02 -12.79
N ARG A 782 -3.48 -38.13 -13.48
CA ARG A 782 -4.20 -38.55 -14.68
C ARG A 782 -5.59 -39.05 -14.30
N GLY A 783 -6.61 -38.24 -14.59
CA GLY A 783 -7.96 -38.74 -14.85
C GLY A 783 -8.73 -39.32 -13.68
N GLU A 784 -8.68 -38.71 -12.49
CA GLU A 784 -9.89 -38.80 -11.66
C GLU A 784 -10.98 -37.97 -12.37
N ALA A 785 -12.07 -38.64 -12.76
CA ALA A 785 -13.23 -37.98 -13.31
C ALA A 785 -13.58 -36.78 -12.43
N GLU A 786 -13.79 -35.61 -13.05
CA GLU A 786 -14.18 -34.41 -12.33
C GLU A 786 -15.36 -34.75 -11.43
N VAL A 787 -15.12 -34.86 -10.12
CA VAL A 787 -16.18 -35.16 -9.16
C VAL A 787 -17.19 -34.03 -9.31
N ALA A 788 -18.42 -34.39 -9.73
CA ALA A 788 -19.46 -33.43 -10.02
C ALA A 788 -19.60 -32.47 -8.82
N THR A 789 -19.75 -31.18 -9.13
CA THR A 789 -19.83 -30.14 -8.11
C THR A 789 -20.97 -30.45 -7.15
N GLY A 790 -20.65 -30.75 -5.89
CA GLY A 790 -21.62 -31.10 -4.84
C GLY A 790 -21.53 -32.52 -4.29
N ASP A 791 -20.80 -33.44 -4.93
CA ASP A 791 -20.81 -34.87 -4.55
C ASP A 791 -19.77 -35.27 -3.49
N ALA A 792 -18.66 -34.52 -3.36
CA ALA A 792 -17.64 -34.78 -2.34
C ALA A 792 -16.89 -33.52 -1.91
N LEU A 793 -16.53 -33.46 -0.62
CA LEU A 793 -15.80 -32.36 -0.02
C LEU A 793 -14.32 -32.54 -0.36
N ARG A 794 -13.75 -31.61 -1.12
CA ARG A 794 -12.33 -31.68 -1.48
C ARG A 794 -11.48 -31.14 -0.32
N LEU A 795 -10.72 -32.00 0.34
CA LEU A 795 -9.94 -31.67 1.52
C LEU A 795 -8.49 -31.28 1.17
N THR A 796 -7.98 -30.28 1.87
CA THR A 796 -6.54 -29.98 1.99
C THR A 796 -6.01 -30.56 3.32
N PRO A 797 -4.69 -30.79 3.47
CA PRO A 797 -4.11 -31.23 4.75
C PRO A 797 -4.31 -30.27 5.95
N SER A 798 -4.86 -29.07 5.71
CA SER A 798 -5.20 -28.07 6.72
C SER A 798 -6.70 -28.01 7.04
N ASP A 799 -7.53 -28.79 6.33
CA ASP A 799 -8.95 -29.03 6.66
C ASP A 799 -9.07 -30.19 7.65
#